data_AF-A0A814JM23-F1
#
_entry.id   AF-A0A814JM23-F1
#
_cell.length_a   1.000
_cell.length_b   1.000
_cell.length_c   1.000
_cell.angle_alpha   90.00
_cell.angle_beta   90.00
_cell.angle_gamma   90.00
#
_symmetry.space_group_name_H-M   'P 1'
#
loop_
_entity.id
_entity.type
_entity.pdbx_description
1 polymer ?
#
loop_
_entity_poly.entity_id
_entity_poly.type
_entity_poly.pdbx_seq_one_letter_code
_entity_poly.pdbx_strand_id
1 'polypeptide(L)'
;MLCPNSNNCQQLQDEEHLNSFTHLGIKDIRLLCNHSDTECKQTRDLKHLARYRHNIKQDYLGVAKFFDLNKNINFAQNYQNILQTMKTPKIFESILLHGHVMGRSYMEKLKLPEFVTHTSIQHSRIRKVLDQESIPAIQKQVKEYIKAIVEIEFQKENIRTTDDKQEPRYDRNQQENLLLIPKMEHALTSFFSNNDIAAIKRKTLEIVKDSIKLHQSPTGIGYEADEALETNKHVFSILGPHTGWYYGDIVIVFKPELLLHPDFNFTMQAGTGFVSRNVYKLRPWLSDPGTDAGHINHFHSTKMHCALDDYEYVTGLELMALAGRDKKTMNVDLNDIIQYYKSCDSHQVIEGHLPQLIPLSYVEQVFMPKNVFDSLNKDAQNSQNHVFKNRVMITNDIVDLNAPNQFGPPDTTRTNYHDYIFQQLLKKTNIRARNVPNDNSNTNPKATANNKKLSNDTVYIYFKIKDGDFMLILTNERINSEQVQSNLKYLTCYVSPMPSTNVSGSDEYYETNSYINNMPPLTHEGVLQKKSFLATSNHFHKGCNTDDYIQYCLTIQYHTGRVSLAHAGVNGIYSHSPLEHKFSRQNLDLRILQYIQIQSFSQTISIQNVFIKFEQLQHLHLTMDKQFKMEVNPDEDESDSEQPYGKNKKNQSKAIKELTKPVVKLVAAPAGINLQRMDGSKQKPGFFHRIWKRLFGSKADQQQYAQPHEQYTHPLQQQYQPHRQQQQHQQGQQRKPDSSDEQKPEQEKQSQNPVCRHSIHCLVQYSRNEAEEHNNKYTHPCRFSEICRERADRKHSLQFTHDEHKVPTCRHDQQCTQKHDPLHRYEFRHTGLPDLLRPCKYQTKCRQKSSEEHTISFFHGENIPLTTGHTSGSRNND
;
A
#
# COMPACT_ATOMS: atom_id res chain seq x y z
N MET A 1 23.97 -2.20 31.38
CA MET A 1 25.44 -2.46 31.49
C MET A 1 25.77 -2.91 32.90
N LEU A 2 26.93 -3.49 33.22
CA LEU A 2 27.29 -3.67 34.65
C LEU A 2 27.51 -2.30 35.31
N CYS A 3 26.98 -2.09 36.52
CA CYS A 3 27.21 -0.86 37.27
C CYS A 3 28.69 -0.74 37.67
N PRO A 4 29.39 0.37 37.35
CA PRO A 4 30.80 0.55 37.70
C PRO A 4 31.05 0.55 39.22
N ASN A 5 30.03 0.88 40.02
CA ASN A 5 30.10 0.89 41.49
C ASN A 5 29.66 -0.46 42.12
N SER A 6 29.06 -1.38 41.35
CA SER A 6 28.64 -2.72 41.77
C SER A 6 27.91 -2.71 43.13
N ASN A 7 28.31 -3.56 44.08
CA ASN A 7 27.75 -3.65 45.44
C ASN A 7 27.82 -2.36 46.27
N ASN A 8 28.70 -1.40 45.90
CA ASN A 8 28.88 -0.12 46.58
C ASN A 8 28.09 1.02 45.92
N CYS A 9 27.21 0.71 44.96
CA CYS A 9 26.37 1.70 44.30
C CYS A 9 25.47 2.44 45.29
N GLN A 10 25.50 3.78 45.28
CA GLN A 10 24.59 4.61 46.08
C GLN A 10 23.27 4.92 45.37
N GLN A 11 23.19 4.68 44.05
CA GLN A 11 22.02 4.91 43.20
C GLN A 11 21.05 3.71 43.17
N LEU A 12 21.08 2.82 44.18
CA LEU A 12 20.17 1.67 44.26
C LEU A 12 18.71 2.02 44.58
N GLN A 13 18.41 3.31 44.80
CA GLN A 13 17.03 3.84 44.95
C GLN A 13 16.58 4.63 43.69
N ASP A 14 17.43 4.71 42.67
CA ASP A 14 17.17 5.36 41.39
C ASP A 14 16.74 4.27 40.38
N GLU A 15 15.46 4.29 40.01
CA GLU A 15 14.87 3.29 39.10
C GLU A 15 15.42 3.45 37.66
N GLU A 16 15.81 4.64 37.22
CA GLU A 16 16.42 4.86 35.89
C GLU A 16 17.85 4.30 35.85
N HIS A 17 18.61 4.49 36.94
CA HIS A 17 19.91 3.86 37.13
C HIS A 17 19.81 2.33 37.22
N LEU A 18 18.85 1.77 37.98
CA LEU A 18 18.64 0.32 38.07
C LEU A 18 18.17 -0.31 36.75
N ASN A 19 17.44 0.42 35.91
CA ASN A 19 17.06 -0.05 34.57
C ASN A 19 18.21 0.06 33.56
N SER A 20 19.14 1.01 33.77
CA SER A 20 20.34 1.19 32.93
C SER A 20 21.48 0.24 33.30
N PHE A 21 21.58 -0.16 34.58
CA PHE A 21 22.72 -0.90 35.11
C PHE A 21 22.34 -2.15 35.94
N THR A 22 22.92 -3.29 35.54
CA THR A 22 22.94 -4.58 36.24
C THR A 22 23.76 -4.49 37.53
N HIS A 23 23.24 -5.05 38.63
CA HIS A 23 23.89 -5.09 39.94
C HIS A 23 23.82 -6.50 40.54
N LEU A 24 24.84 -6.96 41.27
CA LEU A 24 24.79 -8.27 41.92
C LEU A 24 23.68 -8.33 42.99
N GLY A 25 22.86 -9.37 42.94
CA GLY A 25 21.80 -9.63 43.93
C GLY A 25 20.48 -8.87 43.70
N ILE A 26 20.46 -7.93 42.75
CA ILE A 26 19.23 -7.28 42.24
C ILE A 26 18.91 -7.88 40.88
N LYS A 27 17.63 -8.09 40.57
CA LYS A 27 17.23 -8.54 39.23
C LYS A 27 17.15 -7.36 38.27
N ASP A 28 17.63 -7.55 37.04
CA ASP A 28 17.47 -6.56 35.98
C ASP A 28 15.99 -6.43 35.53
N ILE A 29 15.22 -7.51 35.65
CA ILE A 29 13.76 -7.50 35.45
C ILE A 29 13.07 -7.75 36.80
N ARG A 30 12.24 -6.78 37.22
CA ARG A 30 11.58 -6.73 38.54
C ARG A 30 10.07 -6.56 38.39
N LEU A 31 9.31 -7.16 39.31
CA LEU A 31 7.85 -7.08 39.34
C LEU A 31 7.41 -5.63 39.64
N LEU A 32 6.26 -5.17 39.15
CA LEU A 32 5.73 -3.88 39.59
C LEU A 32 5.36 -3.94 41.08
N CYS A 33 5.65 -2.88 41.83
CA CYS A 33 5.19 -2.76 43.20
C CYS A 33 3.69 -2.42 43.27
N ASN A 34 2.95 -3.04 44.19
CA ASN A 34 1.52 -2.76 44.42
C ASN A 34 1.26 -1.41 45.13
N HIS A 35 2.29 -0.62 45.38
CA HIS A 35 2.22 0.70 46.01
C HIS A 35 3.00 1.70 45.16
N SER A 36 2.48 2.91 45.01
CA SER A 36 3.17 3.97 44.27
C SER A 36 4.47 4.39 44.98
N ASP A 37 5.36 5.03 44.23
CA ASP A 37 6.72 5.40 44.62
C ASP A 37 6.77 6.26 45.90
N THR A 38 5.73 7.08 46.12
CA THR A 38 5.57 7.93 47.30
C THR A 38 4.88 7.24 48.48
N GLU A 39 4.19 6.11 48.25
CA GLU A 39 3.45 5.35 49.26
C GLU A 39 4.22 4.10 49.73
N CYS A 40 5.08 3.54 48.88
CA CYS A 40 5.85 2.35 49.17
C CYS A 40 6.95 2.63 50.20
N LYS A 41 6.68 2.28 51.46
CA LYS A 41 7.63 2.41 52.58
C LYS A 41 8.83 1.45 52.52
N GLN A 42 8.90 0.60 51.49
CA GLN A 42 9.99 -0.36 51.25
C GLN A 42 10.89 0.02 50.08
N THR A 43 10.75 1.23 49.50
CA THR A 43 11.64 1.83 48.48
C THR A 43 13.12 1.97 48.93
N ARG A 44 13.44 1.69 50.19
CA ARG A 44 14.81 1.66 50.73
C ARG A 44 15.28 0.28 51.20
N ASP A 45 14.43 -0.74 51.12
CA ASP A 45 14.77 -2.12 51.48
C ASP A 45 15.36 -2.83 50.26
N LEU A 46 16.65 -3.19 50.31
CA LEU A 46 17.34 -3.86 49.22
C LEU A 46 16.72 -5.23 48.87
N LYS A 47 16.07 -5.93 49.81
CA LYS A 47 15.37 -7.19 49.52
C LYS A 47 14.05 -6.96 48.77
N HIS A 48 13.46 -5.77 48.92
CA HIS A 48 12.29 -5.32 48.16
C HIS A 48 12.70 -4.81 46.78
N LEU A 49 13.69 -3.90 46.70
CA LEU A 49 14.26 -3.38 45.45
C LEU A 49 14.85 -4.48 44.55
N ALA A 50 15.41 -5.55 45.12
CA ALA A 50 15.88 -6.72 44.35
C ALA A 50 14.76 -7.52 43.65
N ARG A 51 13.49 -7.28 44.01
CA ARG A 51 12.32 -8.03 43.54
C ARG A 51 11.29 -7.16 42.83
N TYR A 52 11.14 -5.91 43.24
CA TYR A 52 10.10 -4.99 42.78
C TYR A 52 10.71 -3.69 42.24
N ARG A 53 10.09 -3.16 41.17
CA ARG A 53 10.33 -1.82 40.63
C ARG A 53 9.15 -0.90 40.95
N HIS A 54 9.45 0.37 41.17
CA HIS A 54 8.47 1.42 41.39
C HIS A 54 8.26 2.18 40.07
N ASN A 55 7.13 2.88 39.95
CA ASN A 55 6.51 3.21 38.67
C ASN A 55 6.64 4.71 38.35
N ILE A 56 7.88 5.16 38.12
CA ILE A 56 8.17 6.49 37.58
C ILE A 56 7.70 6.56 36.12
N LYS A 57 6.39 6.83 35.95
CA LYS A 57 5.63 6.97 34.70
C LYS A 57 5.38 5.64 33.96
N GLN A 58 4.29 5.58 33.20
CA GLN A 58 3.70 4.32 32.70
C GLN A 58 4.35 3.77 31.42
N ASP A 59 5.35 4.46 30.88
CA ASP A 59 5.72 4.34 29.46
C ASP A 59 6.78 3.25 29.15
N TYR A 60 7.14 2.40 30.14
CA TYR A 60 8.18 1.37 29.98
C TYR A 60 7.76 -0.03 30.47
N LEU A 61 7.16 -0.80 29.56
CA LEU A 61 7.00 -2.25 29.65
C LEU A 61 7.85 -2.95 28.58
N GLY A 62 8.61 -3.98 28.99
CA GLY A 62 9.56 -4.68 28.15
C GLY A 62 9.61 -6.19 28.42
N VAL A 63 9.96 -6.91 27.35
CA VAL A 63 10.01 -8.37 27.14
C VAL A 63 10.80 -9.17 28.21
N ALA A 64 10.48 -10.47 28.35
CA ALA A 64 11.28 -11.47 29.06
C ALA A 64 11.66 -12.66 28.13
N LYS A 65 12.70 -13.44 28.49
CA LYS A 65 13.19 -14.62 27.73
C LYS A 65 12.93 -15.94 28.47
N PHE A 66 12.92 -17.05 27.74
CA PHE A 66 12.68 -18.41 28.25
C PHE A 66 13.66 -19.44 27.66
N PHE A 67 13.86 -20.59 28.33
CA PHE A 67 14.73 -21.71 27.92
C PHE A 67 14.12 -23.07 28.36
N ASP A 68 14.76 -24.19 28.00
CA ASP A 68 14.50 -25.58 28.47
C ASP A 68 13.24 -26.35 27.99
N LEU A 69 12.40 -25.81 27.11
CA LEU A 69 11.20 -26.54 26.60
C LEU A 69 11.49 -27.80 25.76
N ASN A 70 12.70 -27.95 25.21
CA ASN A 70 12.97 -28.97 24.18
C ASN A 70 13.37 -30.36 24.71
N LYS A 71 13.43 -30.57 26.02
CA LYS A 71 14.09 -31.74 26.64
C LYS A 71 13.42 -33.10 26.38
N ASN A 72 12.19 -33.11 25.86
CA ASN A 72 11.40 -34.31 25.52
C ASN A 72 11.10 -34.44 24.01
N ILE A 73 11.66 -33.57 23.15
CA ILE A 73 11.35 -33.60 21.71
C ILE A 73 12.22 -34.64 21.01
N ASN A 74 11.61 -35.71 20.50
CA ASN A 74 12.29 -36.69 19.65
C ASN A 74 12.50 -36.12 18.24
N PHE A 75 13.58 -35.36 18.07
CA PHE A 75 13.93 -34.71 16.80
C PHE A 75 14.06 -35.70 15.63
N ALA A 76 14.51 -36.94 15.85
CA ALA A 76 14.64 -37.93 14.77
C ALA A 76 13.28 -38.40 14.25
N GLN A 77 12.33 -38.69 15.16
CA GLN A 77 10.96 -39.07 14.80
C GLN A 77 10.24 -37.91 14.09
N ASN A 78 10.37 -36.70 14.62
CA ASN A 78 9.77 -35.51 14.01
C ASN A 78 10.38 -35.21 12.63
N TYR A 79 11.70 -35.36 12.46
CA TYR A 79 12.37 -35.16 11.17
C TYR A 79 11.86 -36.12 10.09
N GLN A 80 11.65 -37.41 10.41
CA GLN A 80 11.07 -38.36 9.45
C GLN A 80 9.62 -38.02 9.08
N ASN A 81 8.80 -37.57 10.04
CA ASN A 81 7.43 -37.15 9.78
C ASN A 81 7.34 -35.84 8.96
N ILE A 82 8.28 -34.90 9.17
CA ILE A 82 8.41 -33.66 8.41
C ILE A 82 8.81 -33.93 6.95
N LEU A 83 9.77 -34.85 6.72
CA LEU A 83 10.22 -35.20 5.37
C LEU A 83 9.12 -35.78 4.46
N GLN A 84 8.07 -36.41 5.02
CA GLN A 84 6.94 -36.94 4.24
C GLN A 84 5.84 -35.91 3.92
N THR A 85 5.83 -34.73 4.55
CA THR A 85 4.74 -33.74 4.39
C THR A 85 5.08 -32.54 3.49
N MET A 86 6.35 -32.35 3.12
CA MET A 86 6.78 -31.29 2.21
C MET A 86 6.53 -31.64 0.73
N LYS A 87 5.58 -30.94 0.08
CA LYS A 87 5.46 -30.64 -1.36
C LYS A 87 4.12 -29.95 -1.62
N THR A 88 4.13 -28.77 -2.26
CA THR A 88 2.99 -27.83 -2.25
C THR A 88 2.04 -27.78 -3.48
N PRO A 89 1.93 -28.78 -4.39
CA PRO A 89 0.78 -28.88 -5.29
C PRO A 89 -0.55 -28.74 -4.53
N LYS A 90 -0.59 -29.30 -3.30
CA LYS A 90 -1.70 -29.20 -2.34
C LYS A 90 -2.21 -27.77 -2.09
N ILE A 91 -1.34 -26.76 -2.01
CA ILE A 91 -1.76 -25.37 -1.78
C ILE A 91 -2.36 -24.77 -3.06
N PHE A 92 -1.84 -25.13 -4.24
CA PHE A 92 -2.41 -24.68 -5.51
C PHE A 92 -3.80 -25.30 -5.76
N GLU A 93 -4.01 -26.54 -5.34
CA GLU A 93 -5.35 -27.16 -5.28
C GLU A 93 -6.31 -26.35 -4.39
N SER A 94 -5.86 -25.94 -3.19
CA SER A 94 -6.64 -25.10 -2.27
C SER A 94 -6.97 -23.73 -2.86
N ILE A 95 -6.01 -23.07 -3.50
CA ILE A 95 -6.18 -21.76 -4.15
C ILE A 95 -7.25 -21.86 -5.26
N LEU A 96 -7.25 -22.95 -6.04
CA LEU A 96 -8.28 -23.22 -7.05
C LEU A 96 -9.67 -23.48 -6.45
N LEU A 97 -9.73 -24.23 -5.34
CA LEU A 97 -10.99 -24.63 -4.69
C LEU A 97 -11.65 -23.47 -3.93
N HIS A 98 -10.87 -22.67 -3.19
CA HIS A 98 -11.36 -21.47 -2.50
C HIS A 98 -11.58 -20.29 -3.46
N GLY A 99 -10.92 -20.28 -4.63
CA GLY A 99 -11.10 -19.25 -5.66
C GLY A 99 -10.32 -17.96 -5.40
N HIS A 100 -9.32 -17.99 -4.52
CA HIS A 100 -8.45 -16.87 -4.16
C HIS A 100 -7.10 -17.35 -3.59
N VAL A 101 -6.06 -16.52 -3.71
CA VAL A 101 -4.84 -16.66 -2.89
C VAL A 101 -5.11 -16.06 -1.51
N MET A 102 -4.49 -16.58 -0.45
CA MET A 102 -4.82 -16.25 0.94
C MET A 102 -3.59 -16.17 1.84
N GLY A 103 -3.57 -15.18 2.75
CA GLY A 103 -2.50 -15.00 3.74
C GLY A 103 -2.61 -15.97 4.92
N ARG A 104 -1.55 -16.12 5.72
CA ARG A 104 -1.51 -17.13 6.79
C ARG A 104 -2.65 -16.96 7.80
N SER A 105 -2.94 -15.74 8.23
CA SER A 105 -4.03 -15.43 9.17
C SER A 105 -5.41 -15.89 8.66
N TYR A 106 -5.61 -15.97 7.35
CA TYR A 106 -6.82 -16.56 6.77
C TYR A 106 -6.77 -18.10 6.83
N MET A 107 -5.65 -18.72 6.48
CA MET A 107 -5.45 -20.17 6.57
C MET A 107 -5.61 -20.69 8.02
N GLU A 108 -5.16 -19.91 9.01
CA GLU A 108 -5.34 -20.21 10.43
C GLU A 108 -6.82 -20.19 10.85
N LYS A 109 -7.63 -19.29 10.29
CA LYS A 109 -9.09 -19.26 10.53
C LYS A 109 -9.82 -20.46 9.90
N LEU A 110 -9.25 -21.14 8.90
CA LEU A 110 -9.81 -22.40 8.36
C LEU A 110 -9.76 -23.57 9.38
N LYS A 111 -9.15 -23.38 10.57
CA LYS A 111 -9.28 -24.30 11.71
C LYS A 111 -10.64 -24.21 12.43
N LEU A 112 -11.44 -23.18 12.15
CA LEU A 112 -12.69 -22.88 12.88
C LEU A 112 -13.92 -23.32 12.06
N PRO A 113 -14.76 -24.26 12.56
CA PRO A 113 -15.93 -24.76 11.83
C PRO A 113 -16.91 -23.68 11.34
N GLU A 114 -17.20 -22.64 12.14
CA GLU A 114 -18.07 -21.54 11.72
C GLU A 114 -17.45 -20.72 10.57
N PHE A 115 -16.12 -20.57 10.53
CA PHE A 115 -15.42 -19.85 9.46
C PHE A 115 -15.37 -20.66 8.16
N VAL A 116 -15.15 -21.98 8.25
CA VAL A 116 -15.24 -22.89 7.09
C VAL A 116 -16.69 -23.01 6.58
N THR A 117 -17.68 -22.96 7.48
CA THR A 117 -19.11 -22.84 7.13
C THR A 117 -19.36 -21.57 6.33
N HIS A 118 -18.89 -20.42 6.82
CA HIS A 118 -19.05 -19.14 6.12
C HIS A 118 -18.34 -19.15 4.75
N THR A 119 -17.10 -19.65 4.70
CA THR A 119 -16.32 -19.79 3.46
C THR A 119 -17.01 -20.70 2.43
N SER A 120 -17.64 -21.79 2.89
CA SER A 120 -18.41 -22.70 2.04
C SER A 120 -19.65 -22.02 1.44
N ILE A 121 -20.35 -21.17 2.20
CA ILE A 121 -21.49 -20.39 1.71
C ILE A 121 -21.06 -19.40 0.61
N GLN A 122 -19.91 -18.75 0.76
CA GLN A 122 -19.38 -17.79 -0.22
C GLN A 122 -18.79 -18.45 -1.48
N HIS A 123 -18.59 -19.77 -1.51
CA HIS A 123 -18.05 -20.46 -2.68
C HIS A 123 -19.02 -20.35 -3.88
N SER A 124 -18.51 -19.91 -5.03
CA SER A 124 -19.29 -19.53 -6.22
C SER A 124 -20.34 -20.55 -6.68
N ARG A 125 -20.06 -21.86 -6.58
CA ARG A 125 -21.02 -22.92 -6.96
C ARG A 125 -22.15 -23.12 -5.93
N ILE A 126 -21.93 -22.75 -4.68
CA ILE A 126 -22.94 -22.78 -3.60
C ILE A 126 -23.78 -21.51 -3.67
N ARG A 127 -23.16 -20.33 -3.84
CA ARG A 127 -23.89 -19.08 -4.14
C ARG A 127 -24.84 -19.28 -5.32
N LYS A 128 -24.37 -19.79 -6.48
CA LYS A 128 -25.23 -20.06 -7.65
C LYS A 128 -26.43 -21.01 -7.41
N VAL A 129 -26.48 -21.75 -6.30
CA VAL A 129 -27.69 -22.46 -5.86
C VAL A 129 -28.57 -21.54 -5.01
N LEU A 130 -28.00 -20.88 -3.99
CA LEU A 130 -28.69 -19.91 -3.14
C LEU A 130 -29.30 -18.72 -3.91
N ASP A 131 -28.66 -18.31 -5.01
CA ASP A 131 -29.08 -17.26 -5.94
C ASP A 131 -30.46 -17.51 -6.58
N GLN A 132 -30.91 -18.77 -6.57
CA GLN A 132 -32.21 -19.19 -7.10
C GLN A 132 -33.34 -18.91 -6.11
N GLU A 133 -33.03 -18.87 -4.81
CA GLU A 133 -33.98 -18.76 -3.71
C GLU A 133 -33.61 -17.59 -2.77
N SER A 134 -34.12 -16.40 -3.09
CA SER A 134 -33.84 -15.16 -2.35
C SER A 134 -34.60 -15.03 -1.02
N ILE A 135 -35.11 -16.13 -0.46
CA ILE A 135 -35.90 -16.15 0.78
C ILE A 135 -34.96 -16.38 1.97
N PRO A 136 -34.80 -15.41 2.91
CA PRO A 136 -33.82 -15.51 4.00
C PRO A 136 -33.99 -16.74 4.90
N ALA A 137 -35.22 -17.23 5.06
CA ALA A 137 -35.50 -18.45 5.82
C ALA A 137 -34.93 -19.72 5.15
N ILE A 138 -34.94 -19.79 3.81
CA ILE A 138 -34.35 -20.91 3.05
C ILE A 138 -32.82 -20.80 3.10
N GLN A 139 -32.28 -19.60 2.90
CA GLN A 139 -30.83 -19.37 3.00
C GLN A 139 -30.29 -19.71 4.40
N LYS A 140 -31.05 -19.43 5.47
CA LYS A 140 -30.73 -19.91 6.82
C LYS A 140 -30.74 -21.43 6.92
N GLN A 141 -31.75 -22.13 6.40
CA GLN A 141 -31.78 -23.61 6.40
C GLN A 141 -30.57 -24.20 5.68
N VAL A 142 -30.13 -23.62 4.56
CA VAL A 142 -28.91 -24.05 3.86
C VAL A 142 -27.64 -23.72 4.66
N LYS A 143 -27.58 -22.58 5.38
CA LYS A 143 -26.47 -22.32 6.31
C LYS A 143 -26.38 -23.39 7.39
N GLU A 144 -27.48 -23.72 8.07
CA GLU A 144 -27.47 -24.77 9.12
C GLU A 144 -27.11 -26.15 8.53
N TYR A 145 -27.54 -26.46 7.30
CA TYR A 145 -27.18 -27.70 6.61
C TYR A 145 -25.68 -27.77 6.29
N ILE A 146 -25.09 -26.70 5.74
CA ILE A 146 -23.65 -26.58 5.50
C ILE A 146 -22.89 -26.70 6.82
N LYS A 147 -23.35 -26.02 7.88
CA LYS A 147 -22.76 -26.07 9.23
C LYS A 147 -22.73 -27.49 9.78
N ALA A 148 -23.85 -28.22 9.72
CA ALA A 148 -23.93 -29.60 10.17
C ALA A 148 -22.95 -30.53 9.42
N ILE A 149 -22.74 -30.32 8.11
CA ILE A 149 -21.70 -31.05 7.35
C ILE A 149 -20.31 -30.72 7.90
N VAL A 150 -20.00 -29.44 8.07
CA VAL A 150 -18.68 -28.97 8.53
C VAL A 150 -18.36 -29.54 9.92
N GLU A 151 -19.28 -29.40 10.88
CA GLU A 151 -19.11 -29.89 12.25
C GLU A 151 -18.92 -31.42 12.29
N ILE A 152 -19.68 -32.18 11.50
CA ILE A 152 -19.56 -33.65 11.45
C ILE A 152 -18.21 -34.10 10.85
N GLU A 153 -17.68 -33.45 9.82
CA GLU A 153 -16.36 -33.82 9.28
C GLU A 153 -15.21 -33.38 10.22
N PHE A 154 -15.30 -32.19 10.85
CA PHE A 154 -14.31 -31.76 11.85
C PHE A 154 -14.27 -32.69 13.09
N GLN A 155 -15.43 -33.18 13.53
CA GLN A 155 -15.52 -34.16 14.63
C GLN A 155 -14.86 -35.50 14.28
N LYS A 156 -14.98 -35.99 13.03
CA LYS A 156 -14.34 -37.25 12.58
C LYS A 156 -12.82 -37.20 12.66
N GLU A 157 -12.24 -36.07 12.28
CA GLU A 157 -10.79 -35.85 12.27
C GLU A 157 -10.23 -35.45 13.65
N ASN A 158 -11.09 -35.41 14.68
CA ASN A 158 -10.72 -35.21 16.09
C ASN A 158 -10.00 -33.87 16.38
N ILE A 159 -10.23 -32.87 15.51
CA ILE A 159 -9.59 -31.55 15.54
C ILE A 159 -10.19 -30.72 16.67
N ARG A 160 -9.40 -30.49 17.73
CA ARG A 160 -9.77 -29.60 18.83
C ARG A 160 -9.67 -28.14 18.38
N THR A 161 -10.78 -27.41 18.44
CA THR A 161 -10.78 -25.94 18.40
C THR A 161 -10.04 -25.38 19.61
N THR A 162 -9.21 -24.36 19.44
CA THR A 162 -8.35 -23.80 20.49
C THR A 162 -9.07 -22.94 21.55
N ASP A 163 -10.39 -22.75 21.42
CA ASP A 163 -11.23 -22.14 22.46
C ASP A 163 -11.52 -23.14 23.60
N ASP A 164 -10.51 -23.38 24.43
CA ASP A 164 -10.50 -24.34 25.56
C ASP A 164 -11.33 -23.85 26.77
N LYS A 165 -12.57 -23.39 26.50
CA LYS A 165 -13.58 -22.91 27.48
C LYS A 165 -14.99 -23.46 27.27
N GLN A 166 -15.20 -24.27 26.24
CA GLN A 166 -16.37 -25.15 26.16
C GLN A 166 -15.86 -26.59 26.28
N GLU A 167 -16.21 -27.28 27.36
CA GLU A 167 -16.01 -28.72 27.43
C GLU A 167 -16.66 -29.37 26.21
N PRO A 168 -16.07 -30.43 25.64
CA PRO A 168 -16.72 -31.15 24.56
C PRO A 168 -18.04 -31.69 25.09
N ARG A 169 -19.15 -31.18 24.52
CA ARG A 169 -20.43 -31.89 24.56
C ARG A 169 -20.26 -33.18 23.76
N TYR A 170 -19.71 -34.19 24.42
CA TYR A 170 -19.69 -35.58 23.99
C TYR A 170 -21.10 -36.15 24.18
N ASP A 171 -22.08 -35.48 23.57
CA ASP A 171 -23.48 -35.76 23.76
C ASP A 171 -23.85 -37.04 23.00
N ARG A 172 -24.70 -37.84 23.62
CA ARG A 172 -24.87 -39.24 23.25
C ARG A 172 -25.86 -39.37 22.10
N ASN A 173 -25.45 -39.16 20.85
CA ASN A 173 -26.12 -39.77 19.69
C ASN A 173 -25.33 -39.67 18.36
N GLN A 174 -24.37 -40.58 18.13
CA GLN A 174 -23.82 -40.81 16.77
C GLN A 174 -24.94 -41.20 15.76
N GLN A 175 -26.01 -41.85 16.22
CA GLN A 175 -27.18 -42.18 15.40
C GLN A 175 -28.02 -40.96 14.99
N GLU A 176 -28.07 -39.89 15.79
CA GLU A 176 -28.77 -38.67 15.36
C GLU A 176 -27.93 -37.86 14.37
N ASN A 177 -26.61 -37.77 14.56
CA ASN A 177 -25.72 -37.14 13.58
C ASN A 177 -25.76 -37.87 12.22
N LEU A 178 -25.88 -39.20 12.20
CA LEU A 178 -26.09 -40.00 10.99
C LEU A 178 -27.43 -39.70 10.27
N LEU A 179 -28.47 -39.29 11.00
CA LEU A 179 -29.81 -39.00 10.47
C LEU A 179 -30.09 -37.50 10.25
N LEU A 180 -29.28 -36.61 10.85
CA LEU A 180 -29.44 -35.15 10.75
C LEU A 180 -29.29 -34.68 9.29
N ILE A 181 -28.20 -35.07 8.64
CA ILE A 181 -27.89 -34.70 7.26
C ILE A 181 -28.98 -35.16 6.27
N PRO A 182 -29.45 -36.44 6.28
CA PRO A 182 -30.62 -36.87 5.49
C PRO A 182 -31.92 -36.12 5.79
N LYS A 183 -32.21 -35.78 7.07
CA LYS A 183 -33.41 -35.00 7.43
C LYS A 183 -33.38 -33.59 6.83
N MET A 184 -32.22 -32.93 6.89
CA MET A 184 -32.02 -31.59 6.32
C MET A 184 -32.04 -31.61 4.80
N GLU A 185 -31.46 -32.63 4.17
CA GLU A 185 -31.58 -32.86 2.72
C GLU A 185 -33.04 -32.99 2.28
N HIS A 186 -33.83 -33.80 2.99
CA HIS A 186 -35.25 -33.94 2.69
C HIS A 186 -36.03 -32.62 2.83
N ALA A 187 -35.78 -31.83 3.88
CA ALA A 187 -36.39 -30.50 4.02
C ALA A 187 -36.07 -29.58 2.83
N LEU A 188 -34.82 -29.57 2.37
CA LEU A 188 -34.36 -28.76 1.24
C LEU A 188 -34.91 -29.21 -0.13
N THR A 189 -35.36 -30.46 -0.29
CA THR A 189 -36.00 -30.92 -1.56
C THR A 189 -37.28 -30.18 -1.93
N SER A 190 -37.87 -29.42 -0.99
CA SER A 190 -39.03 -28.55 -1.25
C SER A 190 -38.69 -27.28 -2.02
N PHE A 191 -37.39 -26.93 -2.11
CA PHE A 191 -36.90 -25.66 -2.64
C PHE A 191 -35.79 -25.83 -3.70
N PHE A 192 -34.95 -26.86 -3.56
CA PHE A 192 -33.82 -27.12 -4.45
C PHE A 192 -33.91 -28.49 -5.11
N SER A 193 -33.38 -28.62 -6.33
CA SER A 193 -33.29 -29.93 -6.98
C SER A 193 -32.30 -30.84 -6.26
N ASN A 194 -32.49 -32.15 -6.36
CA ASN A 194 -31.54 -33.14 -5.84
C ASN A 194 -30.11 -32.93 -6.37
N ASN A 195 -29.95 -32.39 -7.59
CA ASN A 195 -28.64 -32.07 -8.17
C ASN A 195 -27.96 -30.87 -7.50
N ASP A 196 -28.75 -29.89 -7.06
CA ASP A 196 -28.27 -28.67 -6.41
C ASP A 196 -27.95 -28.91 -4.93
N ILE A 197 -28.78 -29.68 -4.23
CA ILE A 197 -28.48 -30.18 -2.87
C ILE A 197 -27.20 -31.04 -2.90
N ALA A 198 -27.08 -31.95 -3.87
CA ALA A 198 -25.85 -32.73 -4.05
C ALA A 198 -24.65 -31.87 -4.46
N ALA A 199 -24.85 -30.72 -5.13
CA ALA A 199 -23.77 -29.77 -5.42
C ALA A 199 -23.31 -29.00 -4.18
N ILE A 200 -24.24 -28.56 -3.32
CA ILE A 200 -23.92 -27.95 -2.02
C ILE A 200 -23.15 -28.96 -1.15
N LYS A 201 -23.69 -30.17 -0.98
CA LYS A 201 -23.08 -31.24 -0.19
C LYS A 201 -21.66 -31.53 -0.65
N ARG A 202 -21.47 -31.74 -1.96
CA ARG A 202 -20.17 -32.06 -2.55
C ARG A 202 -19.15 -30.93 -2.34
N LYS A 203 -19.51 -29.68 -2.65
CA LYS A 203 -18.57 -28.54 -2.50
C LYS A 203 -18.28 -28.21 -1.04
N THR A 204 -19.24 -28.38 -0.13
CA THR A 204 -18.97 -28.26 1.32
C THR A 204 -17.98 -29.34 1.76
N LEU A 205 -18.20 -30.61 1.38
CA LEU A 205 -17.28 -31.71 1.72
C LEU A 205 -15.87 -31.53 1.12
N GLU A 206 -15.75 -30.99 -0.09
CA GLU A 206 -14.46 -30.65 -0.70
C GLU A 206 -13.74 -29.55 0.12
N ILE A 207 -14.42 -28.41 0.37
CA ILE A 207 -13.84 -27.26 1.09
C ILE A 207 -13.45 -27.62 2.52
N VAL A 208 -14.27 -28.40 3.23
CA VAL A 208 -13.98 -28.83 4.60
C VAL A 208 -12.77 -29.76 4.65
N LYS A 209 -12.69 -30.75 3.75
CA LYS A 209 -11.54 -31.67 3.69
C LYS A 209 -10.26 -30.97 3.31
N ASP A 210 -10.33 -29.99 2.42
CA ASP A 210 -9.17 -29.20 2.04
C ASP A 210 -8.73 -28.22 3.14
N SER A 211 -9.69 -27.60 3.86
CA SER A 211 -9.42 -26.79 5.06
C SER A 211 -8.71 -27.61 6.16
N ILE A 212 -9.15 -28.85 6.37
CA ILE A 212 -8.52 -29.80 7.31
C ILE A 212 -7.10 -30.20 6.84
N LYS A 213 -6.95 -30.54 5.55
CA LYS A 213 -5.67 -30.86 4.89
C LYS A 213 -4.68 -29.68 4.94
N LEU A 214 -5.16 -28.44 4.87
CA LEU A 214 -4.37 -27.23 5.08
C LEU A 214 -3.96 -27.06 6.54
N HIS A 215 -4.87 -27.23 7.51
CA HIS A 215 -4.53 -27.21 8.93
C HIS A 215 -3.46 -28.26 9.27
N GLN A 216 -3.59 -29.48 8.76
CA GLN A 216 -2.64 -30.57 8.95
C GLN A 216 -1.31 -30.34 8.20
N SER A 217 -1.18 -29.29 7.38
CA SER A 217 0.06 -28.94 6.69
C SER A 217 0.88 -27.92 7.48
N PRO A 218 2.12 -28.25 7.89
CA PRO A 218 3.04 -27.30 8.53
C PRO A 218 3.68 -26.32 7.51
N THR A 219 3.17 -26.23 6.28
CA THR A 219 3.78 -25.43 5.21
C THR A 219 3.25 -24.00 5.19
N GLY A 220 4.13 -23.04 4.88
CA GLY A 220 3.84 -21.60 4.80
C GLY A 220 4.49 -20.76 5.90
N ILE A 221 4.43 -19.44 5.70
CA ILE A 221 4.89 -18.41 6.64
C ILE A 221 4.05 -18.51 7.93
N GLY A 222 4.72 -18.57 9.07
CA GLY A 222 4.17 -19.00 10.36
C GLY A 222 5.25 -19.12 11.44
N TYR A 223 6.35 -18.38 11.26
CA TYR A 223 7.41 -18.20 12.23
C TYR A 223 6.97 -17.13 13.24
N GLU A 224 7.44 -17.20 14.48
CA GLU A 224 7.03 -16.30 15.57
C GLU A 224 7.24 -14.81 15.22
N ALA A 225 8.27 -14.50 14.44
CA ALA A 225 8.52 -13.15 13.94
C ALA A 225 7.44 -12.66 12.93
N ASP A 226 6.77 -13.55 12.20
CA ASP A 226 5.76 -13.16 11.20
C ASP A 226 4.47 -12.64 11.84
N GLU A 227 4.20 -13.05 13.09
CA GLU A 227 3.12 -12.50 13.90
C GLU A 227 3.53 -11.16 14.53
N ALA A 228 4.77 -11.08 15.04
CA ALA A 228 5.31 -9.84 15.62
C ALA A 228 5.54 -8.70 14.61
N LEU A 229 5.72 -9.03 13.32
CA LEU A 229 5.81 -8.10 12.18
C LEU A 229 4.48 -7.95 11.42
N GLU A 230 3.45 -8.68 11.84
CA GLU A 230 2.14 -8.78 11.18
C GLU A 230 2.16 -9.24 9.71
N THR A 231 3.28 -9.74 9.19
CA THR A 231 3.40 -10.28 7.83
C THR A 231 2.48 -11.50 7.63
N ASN A 232 2.16 -12.23 8.71
CA ASN A 232 1.18 -13.30 8.72
C ASN A 232 -0.24 -12.85 8.29
N LYS A 233 -0.57 -11.55 8.36
CA LYS A 233 -1.86 -11.01 7.89
C LYS A 233 -1.93 -10.88 6.36
N HIS A 234 -0.79 -10.82 5.68
CA HIS A 234 -0.67 -10.55 4.25
C HIS A 234 -0.47 -11.84 3.43
N VAL A 235 -0.60 -11.72 2.10
CA VAL A 235 0.01 -12.69 1.17
C VAL A 235 1.43 -12.21 0.87
N PHE A 236 2.43 -12.97 1.30
CA PHE A 236 3.83 -12.73 0.94
C PHE A 236 4.08 -12.93 -0.55
N SER A 237 4.97 -12.10 -1.12
CA SER A 237 5.46 -12.21 -2.49
C SER A 237 6.85 -11.61 -2.62
N ILE A 238 7.55 -11.94 -3.70
CA ILE A 238 8.80 -11.28 -4.10
C ILE A 238 8.52 -10.36 -5.29
N LEU A 239 8.99 -9.11 -5.22
CA LEU A 239 8.87 -8.17 -6.33
C LEU A 239 10.14 -8.20 -7.19
N GLY A 240 10.09 -8.98 -8.27
CA GLY A 240 11.20 -9.15 -9.21
C GLY A 240 11.54 -10.62 -9.46
N PRO A 241 12.74 -10.93 -9.96
CA PRO A 241 13.24 -12.29 -10.08
C PRO A 241 13.21 -13.04 -8.75
N HIS A 242 12.55 -14.20 -8.73
CA HIS A 242 12.51 -15.09 -7.58
C HIS A 242 13.41 -16.31 -7.82
N THR A 243 14.30 -16.58 -6.86
CA THR A 243 15.33 -17.62 -6.92
C THR A 243 15.14 -18.73 -5.88
N GLY A 244 14.44 -18.42 -4.78
CA GLY A 244 14.24 -19.28 -3.61
C GLY A 244 13.24 -20.41 -3.85
N TRP A 245 13.68 -21.45 -4.57
CA TRP A 245 12.90 -22.65 -4.87
C TRP A 245 12.23 -23.32 -3.66
N TYR A 246 12.69 -23.04 -2.45
CA TYR A 246 12.17 -23.59 -1.20
C TYR A 246 10.73 -23.15 -0.85
N TYR A 247 10.17 -22.12 -1.51
CA TYR A 247 8.73 -21.82 -1.46
C TYR A 247 7.89 -22.73 -2.39
N GLY A 248 8.51 -23.43 -3.35
CA GLY A 248 7.88 -24.40 -4.24
C GLY A 248 7.96 -24.03 -5.73
N ASP A 249 7.71 -25.04 -6.58
CA ASP A 249 7.95 -24.98 -8.02
C ASP A 249 6.82 -24.31 -8.86
N ILE A 250 5.74 -23.85 -8.23
CA ILE A 250 4.58 -23.21 -8.90
C ILE A 250 4.70 -21.70 -8.77
N VAL A 251 4.99 -20.99 -9.86
CA VAL A 251 5.19 -19.54 -9.84
C VAL A 251 3.92 -18.82 -10.31
N ILE A 252 3.26 -18.11 -9.39
CA ILE A 252 2.10 -17.27 -9.66
C ILE A 252 2.57 -15.82 -9.84
N VAL A 253 2.23 -15.22 -10.98
CA VAL A 253 2.58 -13.83 -11.32
C VAL A 253 1.32 -12.99 -11.30
N PHE A 254 1.28 -12.01 -10.41
CA PHE A 254 0.17 -11.06 -10.29
C PHE A 254 0.29 -9.90 -11.29
N LYS A 255 -0.85 -9.29 -11.57
CA LYS A 255 -0.96 -8.04 -12.32
C LYS A 255 -0.29 -6.87 -11.59
N PRO A 256 0.42 -5.97 -12.29
CA PRO A 256 0.97 -4.74 -11.70
C PRO A 256 -0.07 -3.86 -10.99
N GLU A 257 -1.33 -3.88 -11.42
CA GLU A 257 -2.43 -3.13 -10.78
C GLU A 257 -2.64 -3.49 -9.29
N LEU A 258 -2.14 -4.64 -8.82
CA LEU A 258 -2.21 -5.02 -7.39
C LEU A 258 -1.28 -4.19 -6.50
N LEU A 259 -0.25 -3.56 -7.07
CA LEU A 259 0.67 -2.66 -6.37
C LEU A 259 0.02 -1.32 -5.95
N LEU A 260 -1.18 -1.04 -6.46
CA LEU A 260 -1.97 0.17 -6.15
C LEU A 260 -3.13 -0.12 -5.17
N HIS A 261 -3.18 -1.32 -4.58
CA HIS A 261 -4.20 -1.66 -3.58
C HIS A 261 -3.80 -1.10 -2.20
N PRO A 262 -4.69 -0.47 -1.41
CA PRO A 262 -4.31 0.16 -0.13
C PRO A 262 -3.63 -0.78 0.88
N ASP A 263 -4.09 -2.03 0.99
CA ASP A 263 -3.44 -3.04 1.84
C ASP A 263 -2.08 -3.53 1.33
N PHE A 264 -1.65 -3.14 0.12
CA PHE A 264 -0.34 -3.50 -0.42
C PHE A 264 0.75 -2.59 0.15
N ASN A 265 1.86 -3.20 0.54
CA ASN A 265 3.09 -2.49 0.89
C ASN A 265 4.29 -3.38 0.59
N PHE A 266 5.49 -2.81 0.52
CA PHE A 266 6.72 -3.56 0.30
C PHE A 266 7.88 -3.02 1.13
N THR A 267 8.83 -3.90 1.43
CA THR A 267 10.11 -3.54 2.05
C THR A 267 11.27 -3.99 1.17
N MET A 268 12.32 -3.19 1.11
CA MET A 268 13.52 -3.45 0.27
C MET A 268 14.27 -4.75 0.62
N GLN A 269 13.90 -5.37 1.74
CA GLN A 269 14.32 -6.70 2.15
C GLN A 269 13.19 -7.34 2.97
N ALA A 270 13.18 -8.67 3.08
CA ALA A 270 12.25 -9.41 3.95
C ALA A 270 12.27 -8.94 5.42
N GLY A 271 11.09 -8.88 6.06
CA GLY A 271 10.89 -8.39 7.42
C GLY A 271 11.64 -9.19 8.48
N THR A 272 11.78 -10.50 8.29
CA THR A 272 12.64 -11.37 9.11
C THR A 272 14.12 -10.95 9.07
N GLY A 273 14.54 -10.20 8.04
CA GLY A 273 15.84 -9.53 7.95
C GLY A 273 16.07 -8.44 9.00
N PHE A 274 15.01 -7.79 9.50
CA PHE A 274 15.09 -6.80 10.58
C PHE A 274 15.31 -7.50 11.92
N VAL A 275 14.48 -8.50 12.24
CA VAL A 275 14.56 -9.28 13.50
C VAL A 275 15.86 -10.07 13.60
N SER A 276 16.34 -10.66 12.50
CA SER A 276 17.65 -11.33 12.43
C SER A 276 18.85 -10.36 12.35
N ARG A 277 18.60 -9.04 12.33
CA ARG A 277 19.59 -7.96 12.17
C ARG A 277 20.45 -8.06 10.91
N ASN A 278 20.05 -8.91 9.94
CA ASN A 278 20.75 -9.07 8.68
C ASN A 278 20.56 -7.85 7.75
N VAL A 279 19.44 -7.14 7.88
CA VAL A 279 19.16 -5.91 7.12
C VAL A 279 20.25 -4.86 7.33
N TYR A 280 20.73 -4.66 8.57
CA TYR A 280 21.79 -3.69 8.89
C TYR A 280 23.17 -4.10 8.33
N LYS A 281 23.42 -5.40 8.18
CA LYS A 281 24.65 -5.93 7.58
C LYS A 281 24.67 -5.72 6.07
N LEU A 282 23.50 -5.72 5.42
CA LEU A 282 23.30 -5.61 3.97
C LEU A 282 23.04 -4.16 3.51
N ARG A 283 22.41 -3.34 4.34
CA ARG A 283 22.05 -1.94 4.11
C ARG A 283 22.71 -1.05 5.19
N PRO A 284 24.04 -0.81 5.13
CA PRO A 284 24.82 -0.14 6.18
C PRO A 284 24.54 1.36 6.34
N TRP A 285 23.70 1.92 5.48
CA TRP A 285 23.10 3.24 5.64
C TRP A 285 21.93 3.25 6.65
N LEU A 286 21.45 2.08 7.08
CA LEU A 286 20.51 1.94 8.18
C LEU A 286 21.23 1.80 9.53
N SER A 287 20.77 2.55 10.53
CA SER A 287 21.18 2.36 11.93
C SER A 287 20.44 1.18 12.56
N ASP A 288 21.15 0.29 13.25
CA ASP A 288 20.55 -0.76 14.09
C ASP A 288 19.99 -0.13 15.39
N PRO A 289 18.66 -0.16 15.65
CA PRO A 289 18.05 0.38 16.87
C PRO A 289 18.28 -0.51 18.13
N GLY A 290 19.09 -1.58 18.01
CA GLY A 290 19.62 -2.41 19.09
C GLY A 290 18.64 -3.35 19.78
N THR A 291 17.35 -3.00 19.77
CA THR A 291 16.26 -3.67 20.49
C THR A 291 15.24 -4.27 19.52
N ASP A 292 14.66 -5.41 19.90
CA ASP A 292 13.80 -6.20 19.02
C ASP A 292 12.48 -5.47 18.70
N ALA A 293 11.93 -4.70 19.65
CA ALA A 293 10.82 -3.76 19.41
C ALA A 293 11.23 -2.60 18.50
N GLY A 294 12.48 -2.12 18.59
CA GLY A 294 13.05 -1.17 17.64
C GLY A 294 13.15 -1.74 16.22
N HIS A 295 13.48 -3.03 16.07
CA HIS A 295 13.51 -3.70 14.76
C HIS A 295 12.13 -3.83 14.14
N ILE A 296 11.11 -4.17 14.93
CA ILE A 296 9.72 -4.20 14.48
C ILE A 296 9.28 -2.78 14.04
N ASN A 297 9.46 -1.77 14.91
CA ASN A 297 9.11 -0.38 14.57
C ASN A 297 9.84 0.11 13.31
N HIS A 298 11.10 -0.27 13.10
CA HIS A 298 11.89 0.11 11.93
C HIS A 298 11.45 -0.64 10.65
N PHE A 299 10.99 -1.89 10.77
CA PHE A 299 10.33 -2.59 9.66
C PHE A 299 9.05 -1.86 9.25
N HIS A 300 8.16 -1.55 10.20
CA HIS A 300 6.92 -0.84 9.89
C HIS A 300 7.16 0.57 9.32
N SER A 301 8.17 1.31 9.79
CA SER A 301 8.48 2.66 9.29
C SER A 301 9.30 2.70 7.98
N THR A 302 9.73 1.54 7.46
CA THR A 302 10.42 1.43 6.15
C THR A 302 9.60 0.73 5.08
N LYS A 303 8.31 0.47 5.35
CA LYS A 303 7.32 0.03 4.36
C LYS A 303 7.05 1.16 3.35
N MET A 304 7.11 0.82 2.07
CA MET A 304 6.74 1.69 0.95
C MET A 304 5.47 1.17 0.26
N HIS A 305 4.77 2.05 -0.47
CA HIS A 305 3.58 1.73 -1.26
C HIS A 305 3.69 2.47 -2.59
N CYS A 306 3.30 1.84 -3.70
CA CYS A 306 3.38 2.41 -5.05
C CYS A 306 2.35 3.53 -5.36
N ALA A 307 1.86 4.21 -4.32
CA ALA A 307 0.95 5.36 -4.39
C ALA A 307 1.51 6.58 -3.62
N LEU A 308 2.72 6.46 -3.07
CA LEU A 308 3.48 7.59 -2.53
C LEU A 308 4.28 8.23 -3.66
N ASP A 309 4.38 9.55 -3.68
CA ASP A 309 5.26 10.26 -4.61
C ASP A 309 6.73 9.82 -4.43
N ASP A 310 7.51 9.84 -5.51
CA ASP A 310 8.93 9.45 -5.59
C ASP A 310 9.28 8.01 -5.14
N TYR A 311 8.30 7.10 -4.97
CA TYR A 311 8.58 5.73 -4.51
C TYR A 311 9.51 4.95 -5.46
N GLU A 312 9.38 5.16 -6.79
CA GLU A 312 10.25 4.54 -7.79
C GLU A 312 11.69 5.04 -7.68
N TYR A 313 11.86 6.32 -7.34
CA TYR A 313 13.16 6.95 -7.19
C TYR A 313 13.88 6.45 -5.94
N VAL A 314 13.19 6.39 -4.80
CA VAL A 314 13.73 5.82 -3.55
C VAL A 314 14.06 4.33 -3.73
N THR A 315 13.16 3.57 -4.35
CA THR A 315 13.39 2.15 -4.67
C THR A 315 14.59 1.98 -5.61
N GLY A 316 14.67 2.80 -6.67
CA GLY A 316 15.77 2.77 -7.64
C GLY A 316 17.13 3.08 -7.03
N LEU A 317 17.23 4.10 -6.18
CA LEU A 317 18.45 4.42 -5.44
C LEU A 317 18.90 3.27 -4.54
N GLU A 318 17.98 2.61 -3.83
CA GLU A 318 18.30 1.48 -2.96
C GLU A 318 18.79 0.26 -3.77
N LEU A 319 18.14 -0.03 -4.91
CA LEU A 319 18.57 -1.07 -5.84
C LEU A 319 19.98 -0.80 -6.39
N MET A 320 20.27 0.45 -6.77
CA MET A 320 21.60 0.88 -7.20
C MET A 320 22.64 0.77 -6.08
N ALA A 321 22.29 1.14 -4.84
CA ALA A 321 23.19 1.04 -3.69
C ALA A 321 23.53 -0.41 -3.33
N LEU A 322 22.56 -1.32 -3.42
CA LEU A 322 22.75 -2.75 -3.17
C LEU A 322 23.63 -3.41 -4.25
N ALA A 323 23.27 -3.27 -5.53
CA ALA A 323 24.05 -3.84 -6.64
C ALA A 323 25.44 -3.17 -6.77
N GLY A 324 25.53 -1.87 -6.52
CA GLY A 324 26.79 -1.12 -6.50
C GLY A 324 27.73 -1.51 -5.36
N ARG A 325 27.19 -1.86 -4.20
CA ARG A 325 27.98 -2.44 -3.10
C ARG A 325 28.59 -3.78 -3.50
N ASP A 326 27.82 -4.66 -4.12
CA ASP A 326 28.29 -5.99 -4.54
C ASP A 326 29.38 -5.89 -5.63
N LYS A 327 29.08 -5.15 -6.70
CA LYS A 327 30.00 -4.84 -7.81
C LYS A 327 31.15 -3.88 -7.42
N LYS A 328 31.11 -3.29 -6.22
CA LYS A 328 32.06 -2.32 -5.66
C LYS A 328 32.26 -1.08 -6.55
N THR A 329 31.17 -0.55 -7.08
CA THR A 329 31.16 0.63 -7.98
C THR A 329 29.87 1.44 -7.80
N MET A 330 29.95 2.75 -8.04
CA MET A 330 28.75 3.59 -8.18
C MET A 330 28.21 3.61 -9.63
N ASN A 331 28.98 3.11 -10.60
CA ASN A 331 28.54 2.96 -11.99
C ASN A 331 27.77 1.64 -12.15
N VAL A 332 26.48 1.72 -11.86
CA VAL A 332 25.52 0.60 -11.84
C VAL A 332 24.45 0.84 -12.90
N ASP A 333 24.24 -0.12 -13.79
CA ASP A 333 23.15 -0.10 -14.77
C ASP A 333 22.00 -1.06 -14.41
N LEU A 334 20.93 -1.05 -15.21
CA LEU A 334 19.78 -1.92 -15.00
C LEU A 334 20.12 -3.42 -15.12
N ASN A 335 21.10 -3.79 -15.95
CA ASN A 335 21.55 -5.17 -16.04
C ASN A 335 22.35 -5.57 -14.79
N ASP A 336 23.17 -4.69 -14.22
CA ASP A 336 23.84 -4.95 -12.94
C ASP A 336 22.84 -5.25 -11.81
N ILE A 337 21.77 -4.43 -11.69
CA ILE A 337 20.68 -4.65 -10.73
C ILE A 337 20.01 -6.01 -10.97
N ILE A 338 19.77 -6.37 -12.23
CA ILE A 338 19.20 -7.67 -12.62
C ILE A 338 20.12 -8.85 -12.26
N GLN A 339 21.43 -8.76 -12.53
CA GLN A 339 22.36 -9.85 -12.19
C GLN A 339 22.52 -9.98 -10.66
N TYR A 340 22.56 -8.86 -9.94
CA TYR A 340 22.54 -8.84 -8.47
C TYR A 340 21.30 -9.58 -7.94
N TYR A 341 20.10 -9.23 -8.41
CA TYR A 341 18.84 -9.90 -8.04
C TYR A 341 18.85 -11.40 -8.36
N LYS A 342 19.42 -11.81 -9.51
CA LYS A 342 19.58 -13.22 -9.86
C LYS A 342 20.56 -13.99 -8.96
N SER A 343 21.51 -13.29 -8.31
CA SER A 343 22.52 -13.88 -7.43
C SER A 343 22.08 -13.99 -5.96
N CYS A 344 21.12 -13.17 -5.56
CA CYS A 344 20.63 -13.09 -4.18
C CYS A 344 19.72 -14.25 -3.77
N ASP A 345 19.73 -14.55 -2.47
CA ASP A 345 18.64 -15.28 -1.83
C ASP A 345 17.35 -14.43 -1.84
N SER A 346 16.20 -15.09 -1.85
CA SER A 346 14.91 -14.38 -1.91
C SER A 346 14.55 -13.59 -0.64
N HIS A 347 15.25 -13.79 0.49
CA HIS A 347 15.16 -12.90 1.66
C HIS A 347 16.05 -11.65 1.56
N GLN A 348 16.74 -11.42 0.44
CA GLN A 348 17.64 -10.27 0.22
C GLN A 348 17.14 -9.29 -0.84
N VAL A 349 16.02 -9.61 -1.49
CA VAL A 349 15.33 -8.79 -2.49
C VAL A 349 14.04 -8.19 -1.91
N ILE A 350 13.33 -7.36 -2.68
CA ILE A 350 12.09 -6.73 -2.25
C ILE A 350 11.02 -7.78 -1.89
N GLU A 351 10.52 -7.68 -0.66
CA GLU A 351 9.37 -8.42 -0.14
C GLU A 351 8.11 -7.57 -0.33
N GLY A 352 7.13 -8.10 -1.07
CA GLY A 352 5.82 -7.50 -1.29
C GLY A 352 4.75 -8.13 -0.40
N HIS A 353 4.20 -7.34 0.51
CA HIS A 353 3.05 -7.68 1.35
C HIS A 353 1.77 -7.37 0.57
N LEU A 354 1.23 -8.38 -0.12
CA LEU A 354 -0.03 -8.26 -0.85
C LEU A 354 -1.23 -8.36 0.12
N PRO A 355 -2.46 -7.99 -0.29
CA PRO A 355 -3.65 -8.07 0.55
C PRO A 355 -3.93 -9.48 1.10
N GLN A 356 -4.65 -9.59 2.23
CA GLN A 356 -4.93 -10.88 2.89
C GLN A 356 -5.63 -11.90 1.97
N LEU A 357 -6.39 -11.42 0.99
CA LEU A 357 -7.09 -12.22 -0.02
C LEU A 357 -6.87 -11.61 -1.41
N ILE A 358 -6.47 -12.42 -2.39
CA ILE A 358 -6.26 -11.99 -3.77
C ILE A 358 -7.15 -12.82 -4.71
N PRO A 359 -8.18 -12.22 -5.34
CA PRO A 359 -9.00 -12.93 -6.33
C PRO A 359 -8.17 -13.40 -7.53
N LEU A 360 -8.46 -14.60 -8.05
CA LEU A 360 -7.68 -15.19 -9.15
C LEU A 360 -7.76 -14.39 -10.48
N SER A 361 -8.66 -13.42 -10.58
CA SER A 361 -8.71 -12.43 -11.67
C SER A 361 -7.48 -11.50 -11.72
N TYR A 362 -6.74 -11.37 -10.62
CA TYR A 362 -5.46 -10.63 -10.51
C TYR A 362 -4.24 -11.47 -10.90
N VAL A 363 -4.35 -12.78 -11.12
CA VAL A 363 -3.26 -13.59 -11.66
C VAL A 363 -3.11 -13.29 -13.16
N GLU A 364 -1.95 -12.77 -13.55
CA GLU A 364 -1.59 -12.53 -14.95
C GLU A 364 -1.08 -13.82 -15.62
N GLN A 365 -0.27 -14.60 -14.91
CA GLN A 365 0.34 -15.83 -15.40
C GLN A 365 0.56 -16.83 -14.25
N VAL A 366 0.49 -18.12 -14.54
CA VAL A 366 1.05 -19.20 -13.71
C VAL A 366 2.08 -19.94 -14.56
N PHE A 367 3.25 -20.24 -13.99
CA PHE A 367 4.23 -21.17 -14.56
C PHE A 367 4.30 -22.44 -13.70
N MET A 368 4.50 -23.58 -14.34
CA MET A 368 4.54 -24.89 -13.67
C MET A 368 5.37 -25.90 -14.48
N PRO A 369 6.33 -26.65 -13.89
CA PRO A 369 7.01 -27.75 -14.57
C PRO A 369 6.04 -28.87 -14.88
N LYS A 370 6.28 -29.63 -15.97
CA LYS A 370 5.33 -30.67 -16.39
C LYS A 370 5.07 -31.74 -15.31
N ASN A 371 6.11 -32.21 -14.63
CA ASN A 371 5.95 -33.22 -13.58
C ASN A 371 5.25 -32.68 -12.31
N VAL A 372 5.28 -31.37 -12.06
CA VAL A 372 4.48 -30.74 -11.00
C VAL A 372 3.01 -30.68 -11.41
N PHE A 373 2.72 -30.31 -12.67
CA PHE A 373 1.35 -30.34 -13.20
C PHE A 373 0.75 -31.74 -13.17
N ASP A 374 1.49 -32.73 -13.66
CA ASP A 374 1.05 -34.14 -13.67
C ASP A 374 0.81 -34.69 -12.25
N SER A 375 1.38 -34.06 -11.21
CA SER A 375 1.20 -34.44 -9.79
C SER A 375 -0.04 -33.82 -9.12
N LEU A 376 -0.68 -32.81 -9.72
CA LEU A 376 -1.95 -32.25 -9.24
C LEU A 376 -3.08 -33.29 -9.34
N ASN A 377 -4.07 -33.24 -8.46
CA ASN A 377 -5.28 -34.03 -8.65
C ASN A 377 -6.04 -33.63 -9.94
N LYS A 378 -6.84 -34.57 -10.49
CA LYS A 378 -7.55 -34.39 -11.78
C LYS A 378 -8.49 -33.18 -11.79
N ASP A 379 -9.17 -32.89 -10.68
CA ASP A 379 -10.09 -31.76 -10.61
C ASP A 379 -9.34 -30.42 -10.61
N ALA A 380 -8.15 -30.35 -10.01
CA ALA A 380 -7.26 -29.21 -10.12
C ALA A 380 -6.68 -29.05 -11.54
N GLN A 381 -6.20 -30.13 -12.18
CA GLN A 381 -5.73 -30.13 -13.58
C GLN A 381 -6.82 -29.63 -14.55
N ASN A 382 -8.09 -29.99 -14.31
CA ASN A 382 -9.23 -29.51 -15.07
C ASN A 382 -9.61 -28.05 -14.72
N SER A 383 -9.66 -27.71 -13.43
CA SER A 383 -10.15 -26.40 -12.96
C SER A 383 -9.22 -25.26 -13.33
N GLN A 384 -7.90 -25.47 -13.32
CA GLN A 384 -6.95 -24.42 -13.72
C GLN A 384 -7.16 -23.95 -15.18
N ASN A 385 -7.51 -24.86 -16.09
CA ASN A 385 -7.85 -24.52 -17.48
C ASN A 385 -9.12 -23.64 -17.57
N HIS A 386 -10.09 -23.83 -16.67
CA HIS A 386 -11.31 -23.04 -16.66
C HIS A 386 -11.09 -21.65 -16.04
N VAL A 387 -10.37 -21.59 -14.91
CA VAL A 387 -10.11 -20.37 -14.13
C VAL A 387 -9.11 -19.46 -14.84
N PHE A 388 -7.94 -19.99 -15.21
CA PHE A 388 -6.83 -19.21 -15.75
C PHE A 388 -6.79 -19.20 -17.29
N LYS A 389 -7.45 -20.16 -17.95
CA LYS A 389 -7.49 -20.26 -19.42
C LYS A 389 -6.06 -20.30 -20.00
N ASN A 390 -5.74 -19.43 -20.95
CA ASN A 390 -4.42 -19.32 -21.57
C ASN A 390 -3.34 -18.67 -20.68
N ARG A 391 -3.60 -18.42 -19.38
CA ARG A 391 -2.62 -17.85 -18.43
C ARG A 391 -1.78 -18.89 -17.69
N VAL A 392 -2.06 -20.19 -17.83
CA VAL A 392 -1.19 -21.25 -17.28
C VAL A 392 -0.22 -21.70 -18.36
N MET A 393 1.07 -21.69 -18.03
CA MET A 393 2.16 -22.18 -18.88
C MET A 393 2.81 -23.37 -18.21
N ILE A 394 2.44 -24.57 -18.66
CA ILE A 394 3.14 -25.80 -18.32
C ILE A 394 4.43 -25.82 -19.15
N THR A 395 5.58 -25.86 -18.50
CA THR A 395 6.87 -25.92 -19.19
C THR A 395 7.30 -27.37 -19.41
N ASN A 396 8.22 -27.60 -20.36
CA ASN A 396 8.78 -28.93 -20.62
C ASN A 396 9.84 -29.34 -19.58
N ASP A 397 10.14 -28.48 -18.61
CA ASP A 397 11.10 -28.75 -17.56
C ASP A 397 10.57 -29.81 -16.59
N ILE A 398 11.50 -30.60 -16.05
CA ILE A 398 11.24 -31.66 -15.07
C ILE A 398 12.13 -31.36 -13.87
N VAL A 399 11.54 -30.86 -12.78
CA VAL A 399 12.27 -30.52 -11.55
C VAL A 399 12.41 -31.74 -10.64
N ASP A 400 13.51 -31.87 -9.89
CA ASP A 400 13.61 -32.97 -8.91
C ASP A 400 12.67 -32.74 -7.72
N LEU A 401 11.55 -33.45 -7.72
CA LEU A 401 10.58 -33.42 -6.62
C LEU A 401 11.14 -34.01 -5.31
N ASN A 402 12.27 -34.71 -5.32
CA ASN A 402 12.84 -35.37 -4.15
C ASN A 402 14.04 -34.62 -3.53
N ALA A 403 14.47 -33.51 -4.14
CA ALA A 403 15.51 -32.64 -3.59
C ALA A 403 15.16 -32.21 -2.15
N PRO A 404 16.10 -32.29 -1.18
CA PRO A 404 15.84 -31.95 0.21
C PRO A 404 15.65 -30.44 0.34
N ASN A 405 14.42 -30.00 0.67
CA ASN A 405 14.09 -28.58 0.74
C ASN A 405 14.96 -27.84 1.78
N GLN A 406 15.86 -26.98 1.32
CA GLN A 406 16.86 -26.29 2.14
C GLN A 406 17.13 -24.88 1.60
N PHE A 407 17.52 -23.98 2.50
CA PHE A 407 18.06 -22.67 2.15
C PHE A 407 19.37 -22.83 1.37
N GLY A 408 19.37 -22.45 0.09
CA GLY A 408 20.51 -22.61 -0.79
C GLY A 408 20.15 -22.37 -2.26
N PRO A 409 21.14 -22.40 -3.17
CA PRO A 409 20.89 -22.26 -4.60
C PRO A 409 19.97 -23.39 -5.12
N PRO A 410 19.20 -23.14 -6.18
CA PRO A 410 18.46 -24.20 -6.86
C PRO A 410 19.40 -25.25 -7.47
N ASP A 411 18.91 -26.50 -7.55
CA ASP A 411 19.58 -27.53 -8.33
C ASP A 411 19.56 -27.22 -9.85
N THR A 412 20.31 -27.97 -10.65
CA THR A 412 20.44 -27.73 -12.10
C THR A 412 19.11 -27.79 -12.86
N THR A 413 18.16 -28.62 -12.43
CA THR A 413 16.84 -28.74 -13.09
C THR A 413 15.99 -27.50 -12.81
N ARG A 414 16.00 -27.01 -11.57
CA ARG A 414 15.31 -25.78 -11.16
C ARG A 414 15.96 -24.53 -11.70
N THR A 415 17.28 -24.52 -11.83
CA THR A 415 18.04 -23.40 -12.43
C THR A 415 17.55 -23.12 -13.86
N ASN A 416 17.42 -24.16 -14.70
CA ASN A 416 16.92 -24.04 -16.07
C ASN A 416 15.47 -23.50 -16.11
N TYR A 417 14.60 -24.04 -15.25
CA TYR A 417 13.19 -23.62 -15.14
C TYR A 417 13.06 -22.14 -14.67
N HIS A 418 13.83 -21.73 -13.67
CA HIS A 418 13.85 -20.34 -13.20
C HIS A 418 14.38 -19.38 -14.27
N ASP A 419 15.44 -19.76 -15.01
CA ASP A 419 15.96 -18.96 -16.11
C ASP A 419 14.96 -18.86 -17.29
N TYR A 420 14.21 -19.92 -17.57
CA TYR A 420 13.11 -19.88 -18.54
C TYR A 420 12.04 -18.86 -18.13
N ILE A 421 11.54 -18.93 -16.88
CA ILE A 421 10.53 -17.99 -16.36
C ILE A 421 11.06 -16.55 -16.44
N PHE A 422 12.28 -16.32 -15.96
CA PHE A 422 12.89 -14.99 -15.96
C PHE A 422 12.99 -14.42 -17.39
N GLN A 423 13.40 -15.22 -18.37
CA GLN A 423 13.40 -14.80 -19.77
C GLN A 423 12.01 -14.45 -20.31
N GLN A 424 10.96 -15.18 -19.94
CA GLN A 424 9.59 -14.85 -20.38
C GLN A 424 9.09 -13.54 -19.75
N LEU A 425 9.39 -13.31 -18.46
CA LEU A 425 9.06 -12.07 -17.77
C LEU A 425 9.82 -10.88 -18.35
N LEU A 426 11.14 -11.01 -18.57
CA LEU A 426 11.96 -9.96 -19.18
C LEU A 426 11.48 -9.61 -20.61
N LYS A 427 11.04 -10.60 -21.40
CA LYS A 427 10.41 -10.37 -22.71
C LYS A 427 9.11 -9.56 -22.57
N LYS A 428 8.21 -9.92 -21.64
CA LYS A 428 6.99 -9.15 -21.36
C LYS A 428 7.29 -7.71 -20.94
N THR A 429 8.24 -7.50 -20.03
CA THR A 429 8.62 -6.16 -19.54
C THR A 429 9.23 -5.31 -20.65
N ASN A 430 10.10 -5.86 -21.49
CA ASN A 430 10.66 -5.14 -22.64
C ASN A 430 9.61 -4.77 -23.70
N ILE A 431 8.58 -5.59 -23.88
CA ILE A 431 7.43 -5.25 -24.75
C ILE A 431 6.60 -4.12 -24.11
N ARG A 432 6.33 -4.20 -22.80
CA ARG A 432 5.63 -3.12 -22.07
C ARG A 432 6.38 -1.79 -22.19
N ALA A 433 7.67 -1.74 -21.88
CA ALA A 433 8.49 -0.54 -21.93
C ALA A 433 8.53 0.14 -23.32
N ARG A 434 8.50 -0.66 -24.41
CA ARG A 434 8.42 -0.15 -25.79
C ARG A 434 7.03 0.37 -26.19
N ASN A 435 6.00 -0.05 -25.47
CA ASN A 435 4.60 0.27 -25.73
C ASN A 435 4.03 1.33 -24.77
N VAL A 436 4.82 1.81 -23.79
CA VAL A 436 4.48 3.02 -23.03
C VAL A 436 4.51 4.21 -24.00
N PRO A 437 3.42 4.99 -24.14
CA PRO A 437 3.44 6.21 -24.94
C PRO A 437 4.51 7.16 -24.40
N ASN A 438 5.29 7.74 -25.31
CA ASN A 438 6.29 8.73 -24.94
C ASN A 438 5.58 10.06 -24.64
N ASP A 439 5.14 10.29 -23.39
CA ASP A 439 4.34 11.46 -22.95
C ASP A 439 5.01 12.84 -23.14
N ASN A 440 6.19 12.87 -23.78
CA ASN A 440 6.76 14.08 -24.37
C ASN A 440 6.06 14.52 -25.68
N SER A 441 5.11 13.74 -26.21
CA SER A 441 4.26 14.19 -27.32
C SER A 441 3.23 15.22 -26.84
N ASN A 442 3.66 16.48 -26.70
CA ASN A 442 2.79 17.64 -26.46
C ASN A 442 2.00 17.98 -27.74
N THR A 443 1.17 17.04 -28.19
CA THR A 443 0.35 17.15 -29.39
C THR A 443 -1.04 17.63 -28.99
N ASN A 444 -1.36 18.88 -29.32
CA ASN A 444 -2.73 19.38 -29.36
C ASN A 444 -3.64 18.35 -30.08
N PRO A 445 -4.70 17.82 -29.44
CA PRO A 445 -5.57 16.83 -30.05
C PRO A 445 -6.44 17.48 -31.14
N LYS A 446 -5.88 17.64 -32.34
CA LYS A 446 -6.66 17.90 -33.55
C LYS A 446 -7.58 16.69 -33.79
N ALA A 447 -8.82 16.82 -33.35
CA ALA A 447 -9.87 15.81 -33.52
C ALA A 447 -10.21 15.64 -35.01
N THR A 448 -9.44 14.82 -35.73
CA THR A 448 -9.79 14.35 -37.07
C THR A 448 -11.01 13.43 -36.95
N ALA A 449 -12.19 13.99 -37.17
CA ALA A 449 -13.47 13.31 -37.09
C ALA A 449 -13.64 12.29 -38.22
N ASN A 450 -13.02 11.11 -38.06
CA ASN A 450 -13.27 9.95 -38.90
C ASN A 450 -14.70 9.44 -38.68
N ASN A 451 -15.63 9.94 -39.51
CA ASN A 451 -17.05 9.62 -39.51
C ASN A 451 -17.35 8.16 -39.92
N LYS A 452 -16.87 7.18 -39.13
CA LYS A 452 -17.50 5.86 -39.07
C LYS A 452 -18.75 5.98 -38.20
N LYS A 453 -19.91 5.76 -38.82
CA LYS A 453 -21.24 5.91 -38.22
C LYS A 453 -21.56 4.76 -37.23
N LEU A 454 -20.83 4.73 -36.12
CA LEU A 454 -21.04 3.82 -34.99
C LEU A 454 -22.39 4.13 -34.33
N SER A 455 -23.32 3.17 -34.40
CA SER A 455 -24.65 3.26 -33.78
C SER A 455 -24.60 2.90 -32.28
N ASN A 456 -23.63 3.47 -31.55
CA ASN A 456 -23.38 3.09 -30.17
C ASN A 456 -24.36 3.83 -29.25
N ASP A 457 -25.41 3.10 -28.87
CA ASP A 457 -26.54 3.51 -28.02
C ASP A 457 -26.14 3.76 -26.55
N THR A 458 -24.85 3.67 -26.23
CA THR A 458 -24.32 3.92 -24.89
C THR A 458 -22.96 4.60 -24.97
N VAL A 459 -22.79 5.61 -24.11
CA VAL A 459 -21.55 6.37 -23.93
C VAL A 459 -21.09 6.22 -22.50
N TYR A 460 -19.77 6.10 -22.32
CA TYR A 460 -19.09 6.01 -21.04
C TYR A 460 -18.10 7.16 -20.94
N ILE A 461 -18.28 8.05 -19.96
CA ILE A 461 -17.35 9.14 -19.68
C ILE A 461 -16.61 8.79 -18.39
N TYR A 462 -15.32 8.49 -18.52
CA TYR A 462 -14.44 8.20 -17.40
C TYR A 462 -13.73 9.49 -16.97
N PHE A 463 -13.50 9.62 -15.67
CA PHE A 463 -12.70 10.69 -15.09
C PHE A 463 -12.11 10.24 -13.75
N LYS A 464 -11.00 10.86 -13.34
CA LYS A 464 -10.40 10.74 -12.01
C LYS A 464 -10.45 12.10 -11.32
N ILE A 465 -10.82 12.14 -10.04
CA ILE A 465 -10.74 13.34 -9.21
C ILE A 465 -10.19 13.03 -7.82
N LYS A 466 -9.51 14.00 -7.23
CA LYS A 466 -9.14 14.01 -5.82
C LYS A 466 -9.96 15.08 -5.08
N ASP A 467 -10.15 14.91 -3.77
CA ASP A 467 -10.76 15.85 -2.82
C ASP A 467 -12.28 16.15 -3.01
N GLY A 468 -12.84 15.92 -4.20
CA GLY A 468 -14.28 15.96 -4.49
C GLY A 468 -14.73 17.26 -5.16
N ASP A 469 -15.85 17.84 -4.72
CA ASP A 469 -16.41 19.13 -5.19
C ASP A 469 -16.42 19.29 -6.73
N PHE A 470 -16.90 18.25 -7.44
CA PHE A 470 -16.77 18.15 -8.90
C PHE A 470 -18.13 18.04 -9.58
N MET A 471 -18.38 18.92 -10.55
CA MET A 471 -19.53 18.85 -11.46
C MET A 471 -19.08 18.50 -12.87
N LEU A 472 -19.54 17.34 -13.37
CA LEU A 472 -19.55 17.03 -14.79
C LEU A 472 -20.90 17.43 -15.38
N ILE A 473 -20.87 18.35 -16.35
CA ILE A 473 -22.06 19.01 -16.89
C ILE A 473 -22.10 18.73 -18.39
N LEU A 474 -23.20 18.15 -18.88
CA LEU A 474 -23.45 17.96 -20.30
C LEU A 474 -24.56 18.89 -20.78
N THR A 475 -24.36 19.51 -21.94
CA THR A 475 -25.30 20.50 -22.50
C THR A 475 -25.50 20.33 -24.01
N ASN A 476 -26.65 20.80 -24.52
CA ASN A 476 -26.97 20.77 -25.96
C ASN A 476 -26.31 21.88 -26.78
N GLU A 477 -25.96 22.98 -26.12
CA GLU A 477 -25.21 24.12 -26.68
C GLU A 477 -24.04 24.42 -25.73
N ARG A 478 -22.99 25.06 -26.23
CA ARG A 478 -21.91 25.55 -25.36
C ARG A 478 -22.47 26.61 -24.41
N ILE A 479 -22.16 26.52 -23.12
CA ILE A 479 -22.57 27.53 -22.13
C ILE A 479 -21.81 28.84 -22.41
N ASN A 480 -22.57 29.93 -22.50
CA ASN A 480 -22.07 31.30 -22.52
C ASN A 480 -22.47 32.02 -21.22
N SER A 481 -21.50 32.35 -20.37
CA SER A 481 -21.73 33.06 -19.11
C SER A 481 -22.23 34.51 -19.29
N GLU A 482 -22.12 35.08 -20.49
CA GLU A 482 -22.51 36.47 -20.79
C GLU A 482 -23.96 36.59 -21.29
N GLN A 483 -24.66 35.49 -21.57
CA GLN A 483 -25.97 35.50 -22.25
C GLN A 483 -26.94 34.45 -21.67
N VAL A 484 -28.20 34.86 -21.50
CA VAL A 484 -29.27 33.97 -20.98
C VAL A 484 -29.74 33.00 -22.07
N GLN A 485 -29.15 31.81 -22.12
CA GLN A 485 -29.57 30.74 -23.03
C GLN A 485 -30.81 30.00 -22.51
N SER A 486 -32.00 30.52 -22.82
CA SER A 486 -33.29 29.94 -22.39
C SER A 486 -33.57 28.51 -22.90
N ASN A 487 -32.94 28.12 -24.01
CA ASN A 487 -33.07 26.78 -24.61
C ASN A 487 -32.11 25.74 -24.01
N LEU A 488 -31.12 26.17 -23.21
CA LEU A 488 -30.05 25.32 -22.71
C LEU A 488 -30.59 24.21 -21.79
N LYS A 489 -30.28 22.97 -22.14
CA LYS A 489 -30.63 21.74 -21.41
C LYS A 489 -29.40 21.17 -20.76
N TYR A 490 -29.53 20.74 -19.52
CA TYR A 490 -28.43 20.26 -18.69
C TYR A 490 -28.64 18.79 -18.31
N LEU A 491 -27.56 18.03 -18.29
CA LEU A 491 -27.38 16.89 -17.40
C LEU A 491 -26.25 17.25 -16.44
N THR A 492 -26.56 17.39 -15.16
CA THR A 492 -25.62 17.81 -14.12
C THR A 492 -25.35 16.63 -13.20
N CYS A 493 -24.10 16.18 -13.15
CA CYS A 493 -23.63 15.10 -12.29
C CYS A 493 -22.60 15.67 -11.31
N TYR A 494 -22.95 15.72 -10.03
CA TYR A 494 -22.13 16.27 -8.95
C TYR A 494 -21.59 15.15 -8.06
N VAL A 495 -20.29 15.22 -7.76
CA VAL A 495 -19.63 14.42 -6.74
C VAL A 495 -19.28 15.32 -5.56
N SER A 496 -19.73 14.94 -4.38
CA SER A 496 -19.48 15.60 -3.10
C SER A 496 -17.99 15.75 -2.78
N PRO A 497 -17.57 16.77 -2.01
CA PRO A 497 -16.34 16.74 -1.23
C PRO A 497 -16.18 15.43 -0.47
N MET A 498 -14.95 14.96 -0.32
CA MET A 498 -14.67 13.74 0.45
C MET A 498 -15.17 13.86 1.91
N PRO A 499 -15.63 12.74 2.50
CA PRO A 499 -16.18 12.73 3.86
C PRO A 499 -15.16 13.19 4.92
N SER A 500 -15.60 14.03 5.85
CA SER A 500 -14.74 14.60 6.88
C SER A 500 -14.88 13.86 8.21
N THR A 501 -13.86 13.11 8.61
CA THR A 501 -13.81 12.35 9.88
C THR A 501 -13.49 13.19 11.13
N ASN A 502 -13.47 14.52 11.02
CA ASN A 502 -12.92 15.44 12.03
C ASN A 502 -13.94 16.42 12.65
N VAL A 503 -15.21 16.04 12.76
CA VAL A 503 -16.24 16.84 13.46
C VAL A 503 -16.19 16.61 14.98
N SER A 504 -15.07 17.00 15.60
CA SER A 504 -14.97 17.32 17.03
C SER A 504 -15.58 16.31 18.04
N GLY A 505 -15.30 15.02 17.90
CA GLY A 505 -15.42 14.06 19.00
C GLY A 505 -16.52 12.99 18.92
N SER A 506 -17.22 12.85 17.79
CA SER A 506 -17.94 11.62 17.44
C SER A 506 -17.26 10.92 16.25
N ASP A 507 -17.20 9.59 16.27
CA ASP A 507 -16.65 8.75 15.17
C ASP A 507 -17.66 8.60 14.01
N GLU A 508 -18.53 9.60 13.81
CA GLU A 508 -19.68 9.55 12.91
C GLU A 508 -19.29 9.93 11.47
N TYR A 509 -19.63 9.06 10.52
CA TYR A 509 -19.35 9.28 9.10
C TYR A 509 -20.27 10.38 8.52
N TYR A 510 -19.68 11.49 8.06
CA TYR A 510 -20.41 12.56 7.39
C TYR A 510 -19.91 12.79 5.95
N GLU A 511 -20.81 12.64 4.99
CA GLU A 511 -20.62 12.98 3.57
C GLU A 511 -21.78 13.87 3.09
N THR A 512 -21.50 14.83 2.22
CA THR A 512 -22.56 15.61 1.55
C THR A 512 -23.13 14.86 0.35
N ASN A 513 -24.26 15.30 -0.20
CA ASN A 513 -24.95 14.57 -1.26
C ASN A 513 -24.25 14.67 -2.63
N SER A 514 -23.66 13.58 -3.11
CA SER A 514 -23.41 13.36 -4.55
C SER A 514 -24.74 13.14 -5.27
N TYR A 515 -24.95 13.73 -6.46
CA TYR A 515 -26.26 13.68 -7.14
C TYR A 515 -26.23 13.72 -8.67
N ILE A 516 -27.36 13.33 -9.28
CA ILE A 516 -27.70 13.59 -10.69
C ILE A 516 -28.92 14.53 -10.76
N ASN A 517 -28.90 15.48 -11.68
CA ASN A 517 -29.98 16.45 -11.91
C ASN A 517 -30.05 16.92 -13.38
N ASN A 518 -31.09 17.64 -13.79
CA ASN A 518 -31.18 18.37 -15.07
C ASN A 518 -31.23 19.90 -14.92
N MET A 519 -30.91 20.40 -13.72
CA MET A 519 -30.90 21.81 -13.37
C MET A 519 -29.55 22.50 -13.66
N PRO A 520 -29.52 23.83 -13.90
CA PRO A 520 -28.29 24.57 -14.16
C PRO A 520 -27.30 24.52 -12.98
N PRO A 521 -25.97 24.54 -13.21
CA PRO A 521 -24.96 24.48 -12.14
C PRO A 521 -25.11 25.58 -11.08
N LEU A 522 -25.49 26.79 -11.50
CA LEU A 522 -25.75 27.94 -10.64
C LEU A 522 -26.89 27.71 -9.60
N THR A 523 -27.64 26.62 -9.71
CA THR A 523 -28.69 26.25 -8.74
C THR A 523 -28.21 25.33 -7.62
N HIS A 524 -26.93 24.94 -7.61
CA HIS A 524 -26.34 23.92 -6.71
C HIS A 524 -26.73 24.08 -5.23
N GLU A 525 -26.51 25.24 -4.61
CA GLU A 525 -26.88 25.48 -3.21
C GLU A 525 -28.39 25.27 -2.99
N GLY A 526 -29.22 25.79 -3.90
CA GLY A 526 -30.66 25.63 -3.86
C GLY A 526 -31.11 24.17 -4.04
N VAL A 527 -30.37 23.37 -4.82
CA VAL A 527 -30.61 21.93 -5.00
C VAL A 527 -30.27 21.17 -3.71
N LEU A 528 -29.14 21.48 -3.06
CA LEU A 528 -28.77 20.90 -1.76
C LEU A 528 -29.77 21.29 -0.66
N GLN A 529 -30.04 22.59 -0.49
CA GLN A 529 -30.93 23.12 0.55
C GLN A 529 -32.37 22.57 0.43
N LYS A 530 -32.89 22.43 -0.79
CA LYS A 530 -34.25 21.91 -1.05
C LYS A 530 -34.29 20.40 -1.24
N LYS A 531 -33.15 19.70 -1.11
CA LYS A 531 -32.96 18.27 -1.41
C LYS A 531 -33.55 17.84 -2.76
N SER A 532 -33.54 18.73 -3.77
CA SER A 532 -34.30 18.57 -5.01
C SER A 532 -33.51 17.82 -6.10
N PHE A 533 -33.13 16.58 -5.78
CA PHE A 533 -32.31 15.70 -6.60
C PHE A 533 -33.14 14.80 -7.53
N LEU A 534 -32.56 14.33 -8.65
CA LEU A 534 -33.17 13.27 -9.48
C LEU A 534 -32.62 11.87 -9.16
N ALA A 535 -31.40 11.80 -8.63
CA ALA A 535 -30.83 10.68 -7.88
C ALA A 535 -29.79 11.25 -6.91
N THR A 536 -29.62 10.69 -5.71
CA THR A 536 -28.72 11.23 -4.67
C THR A 536 -28.11 10.15 -3.78
N SER A 537 -26.99 10.47 -3.12
CA SER A 537 -26.30 9.61 -2.16
C SER A 537 -25.49 10.48 -1.18
N ASN A 538 -25.72 10.29 0.12
CA ASN A 538 -24.94 10.81 1.26
C ASN A 538 -23.97 9.75 1.83
N HIS A 539 -23.68 8.71 1.05
CA HIS A 539 -22.79 7.61 1.39
C HIS A 539 -22.04 7.10 0.15
N PHE A 540 -21.82 7.98 -0.85
CA PHE A 540 -21.27 7.58 -2.14
C PHE A 540 -19.83 7.10 -1.99
N HIS A 541 -19.03 7.76 -1.15
CA HIS A 541 -17.62 7.44 -0.88
C HIS A 541 -17.42 6.47 0.29
N LYS A 542 -18.49 5.91 0.86
CA LYS A 542 -18.41 5.13 2.10
C LYS A 542 -17.55 3.87 1.91
N GLY A 543 -16.40 3.86 2.57
CA GLY A 543 -15.40 2.78 2.48
C GLY A 543 -14.42 2.89 1.31
N CYS A 544 -14.54 3.89 0.42
CA CYS A 544 -13.54 4.15 -0.61
C CYS A 544 -12.24 4.70 0.02
N ASN A 545 -11.09 4.46 -0.64
CA ASN A 545 -9.89 5.24 -0.32
C ASN A 545 -10.07 6.66 -0.90
N THR A 546 -10.15 7.65 -0.02
CA THR A 546 -10.39 9.07 -0.33
C THR A 546 -9.12 9.92 -0.40
N ASP A 547 -7.97 9.37 0.00
CA ASP A 547 -6.68 10.09 0.02
C ASP A 547 -5.99 10.13 -1.37
N ASP A 548 -6.54 9.46 -2.38
CA ASP A 548 -6.04 9.37 -3.75
C ASP A 548 -7.15 9.68 -4.79
N TYR A 549 -6.77 9.78 -6.07
CA TYR A 549 -7.66 9.99 -7.20
C TYR A 549 -8.68 8.85 -7.39
N ILE A 550 -9.87 9.04 -6.83
CA ILE A 550 -11.02 8.18 -7.09
C ILE A 550 -11.40 8.25 -8.57
N GLN A 551 -11.57 7.09 -9.20
CA GLN A 551 -11.99 6.97 -10.60
C GLN A 551 -13.48 6.68 -10.69
N TYR A 552 -14.14 7.35 -11.63
CA TYR A 552 -15.58 7.28 -11.86
C TYR A 552 -15.89 6.94 -13.33
N CYS A 553 -17.12 6.51 -13.55
CA CYS A 553 -17.70 6.32 -14.87
C CYS A 553 -19.15 6.84 -14.89
N LEU A 554 -19.40 7.86 -15.72
CA LEU A 554 -20.75 8.27 -16.09
C LEU A 554 -21.18 7.50 -17.35
N THR A 555 -22.16 6.62 -17.19
CA THR A 555 -22.77 5.83 -18.28
C THR A 555 -24.07 6.51 -18.73
N ILE A 556 -24.23 6.73 -20.03
CA ILE A 556 -25.38 7.39 -20.66
C ILE A 556 -25.95 6.46 -21.73
N GLN A 557 -27.23 6.08 -21.62
CA GLN A 557 -27.93 5.19 -22.55
C GLN A 557 -29.04 5.93 -23.30
N TYR A 558 -28.91 6.06 -24.62
CA TYR A 558 -29.76 6.96 -25.41
C TYR A 558 -31.17 6.43 -25.68
N HIS A 559 -31.34 5.12 -25.89
CA HIS A 559 -32.64 4.47 -26.07
C HIS A 559 -33.48 4.42 -24.78
N THR A 560 -32.89 4.03 -23.65
CA THR A 560 -33.61 3.92 -22.36
C THR A 560 -33.80 5.25 -21.65
N GLY A 561 -32.97 6.26 -21.95
CA GLY A 561 -32.90 7.50 -21.17
C GLY A 561 -32.18 7.33 -19.82
N ARG A 562 -31.50 6.19 -19.59
CA ARG A 562 -30.81 5.91 -18.32
C ARG A 562 -29.47 6.64 -18.27
N VAL A 563 -29.22 7.31 -17.15
CA VAL A 563 -27.90 7.82 -16.75
C VAL A 563 -27.52 7.14 -15.44
N SER A 564 -26.26 6.74 -15.32
CA SER A 564 -25.70 6.03 -14.16
C SER A 564 -24.30 6.55 -13.87
N LEU A 565 -24.08 7.13 -12.69
CA LEU A 565 -22.76 7.53 -12.20
C LEU A 565 -22.29 6.52 -11.14
N ALA A 566 -21.15 5.90 -11.39
CA ALA A 566 -20.59 4.85 -10.53
C ALA A 566 -19.08 5.02 -10.32
N HIS A 567 -18.58 4.41 -9.25
CA HIS A 567 -17.15 4.17 -9.08
C HIS A 567 -16.62 3.18 -10.13
N ALA A 568 -15.35 3.37 -10.50
CA ALA A 568 -14.64 2.55 -11.46
C ALA A 568 -13.18 2.33 -11.00
N GLY A 569 -12.48 1.39 -11.62
CA GLY A 569 -11.16 0.95 -11.16
C GLY A 569 -11.25 0.32 -9.75
N VAL A 570 -10.21 0.53 -8.93
CA VAL A 570 -10.08 -0.09 -7.60
C VAL A 570 -11.18 0.34 -6.62
N ASN A 571 -11.59 1.62 -6.63
CA ASN A 571 -12.62 2.10 -5.69
C ASN A 571 -14.03 1.58 -5.98
N GLY A 572 -14.26 0.96 -7.15
CA GLY A 572 -15.48 0.19 -7.45
C GLY A 572 -15.64 -1.10 -6.64
N ILE A 573 -14.67 -1.45 -5.79
CA ILE A 573 -14.74 -2.56 -4.84
C ILE A 573 -15.49 -2.18 -3.55
N TYR A 574 -15.54 -0.89 -3.18
CA TYR A 574 -16.08 -0.47 -1.88
C TYR A 574 -17.49 0.11 -1.96
N SER A 575 -17.79 0.86 -3.02
CA SER A 575 -19.08 1.54 -3.20
C SER A 575 -19.85 0.96 -4.39
N HIS A 576 -20.90 0.20 -4.07
CA HIS A 576 -21.71 -0.58 -5.03
C HIS A 576 -23.04 0.07 -5.42
N SER A 577 -23.33 1.26 -4.90
CA SER A 577 -24.58 1.98 -5.11
C SER A 577 -24.41 3.07 -6.18
N PRO A 578 -24.59 2.77 -7.48
CA PRO A 578 -24.54 3.80 -8.52
C PRO A 578 -25.68 4.80 -8.34
N LEU A 579 -25.40 6.07 -8.61
CA LEU A 579 -26.41 7.10 -8.74
C LEU A 579 -27.10 6.93 -10.09
N GLU A 580 -28.37 6.54 -10.11
CA GLU A 580 -29.09 6.24 -11.36
C GLU A 580 -30.39 7.04 -11.51
N HIS A 581 -30.59 7.61 -12.70
CA HIS A 581 -31.84 8.24 -13.09
C HIS A 581 -32.26 7.83 -14.51
N LYS A 582 -33.57 7.87 -14.79
CA LYS A 582 -34.13 7.56 -16.12
C LYS A 582 -34.94 8.74 -16.66
N PHE A 583 -34.32 9.52 -17.53
CA PHE A 583 -34.94 10.68 -18.17
C PHE A 583 -35.99 10.27 -19.21
N SER A 584 -37.12 10.97 -19.21
CA SER A 584 -38.03 10.98 -20.36
C SER A 584 -37.48 11.92 -21.44
N ARG A 585 -37.75 11.64 -22.73
CA ARG A 585 -37.38 12.55 -23.83
C ARG A 585 -38.08 13.93 -23.76
N GLN A 586 -39.15 14.05 -22.97
CA GLN A 586 -39.83 15.33 -22.71
C GLN A 586 -39.10 16.15 -21.64
N ASN A 587 -38.52 15.49 -20.64
CA ASN A 587 -37.77 16.13 -19.56
C ASN A 587 -36.34 16.50 -20.02
N LEU A 588 -35.67 15.55 -20.69
CA LEU A 588 -34.31 15.69 -21.21
C LEU A 588 -34.04 14.61 -22.27
N ASP A 589 -33.92 14.99 -23.55
CA ASP A 589 -33.43 14.07 -24.57
C ASP A 589 -31.89 14.00 -24.52
N LEU A 590 -31.35 12.94 -23.95
CA LEU A 590 -29.90 12.76 -23.80
C LEU A 590 -29.14 12.84 -25.14
N ARG A 591 -29.83 12.60 -26.28
CA ARG A 591 -29.25 12.60 -27.63
C ARG A 591 -28.92 13.99 -28.17
N ILE A 592 -29.48 15.06 -27.60
CA ILE A 592 -29.14 16.43 -28.00
C ILE A 592 -27.94 16.99 -27.24
N LEU A 593 -27.43 16.29 -26.22
CA LEU A 593 -26.26 16.71 -25.45
C LEU A 593 -24.97 16.48 -26.25
N GLN A 594 -24.23 17.56 -26.51
CA GLN A 594 -23.05 17.57 -27.39
C GLN A 594 -21.80 18.16 -26.72
N TYR A 595 -21.97 18.98 -25.69
CA TYR A 595 -20.89 19.69 -25.01
C TYR A 595 -20.69 19.13 -23.61
N ILE A 596 -19.43 18.97 -23.20
CA ILE A 596 -19.03 18.65 -21.83
C ILE A 596 -18.38 19.90 -21.22
N GLN A 597 -18.77 20.22 -19.99
CA GLN A 597 -18.17 21.25 -19.16
C GLN A 597 -17.88 20.65 -17.76
N ILE A 598 -16.86 21.20 -17.10
CA ILE A 598 -16.46 20.82 -15.74
C ILE A 598 -16.45 22.09 -14.88
N GLN A 599 -16.94 21.99 -13.64
CA GLN A 599 -16.89 23.04 -12.63
C GLN A 599 -16.64 22.45 -11.24
N SER A 600 -16.17 23.27 -10.31
CA SER A 600 -16.24 23.06 -8.85
C SER A 600 -16.97 24.24 -8.20
N PHE A 601 -17.46 24.08 -6.97
CA PHE A 601 -18.20 25.14 -6.29
C PHE A 601 -17.34 25.97 -5.32
N SER A 602 -16.44 25.34 -4.58
CA SER A 602 -15.74 25.93 -3.42
C SER A 602 -14.22 25.79 -3.43
N GLN A 603 -13.65 24.82 -4.15
CA GLN A 603 -12.22 24.51 -4.11
C GLN A 603 -11.53 24.40 -5.48
N THR A 604 -10.19 24.50 -5.47
CA THR A 604 -9.33 24.08 -6.59
C THR A 604 -9.22 22.56 -6.58
N ILE A 605 -10.00 21.91 -7.44
CA ILE A 605 -10.05 20.45 -7.53
C ILE A 605 -8.97 19.90 -8.47
N SER A 606 -8.41 18.73 -8.14
CA SER A 606 -7.48 18.04 -9.04
C SER A 606 -8.20 16.98 -9.86
N ILE A 607 -8.07 17.06 -11.19
CA ILE A 607 -8.75 16.19 -12.16
C ILE A 607 -7.70 15.54 -13.06
N GLN A 608 -7.86 14.25 -13.34
CA GLN A 608 -7.07 13.53 -14.33
C GLN A 608 -7.97 12.73 -15.30
N ASN A 609 -7.41 12.40 -16.46
CA ASN A 609 -7.90 11.32 -17.33
C ASN A 609 -9.41 11.40 -17.66
N VAL A 610 -9.91 12.59 -17.99
CA VAL A 610 -11.27 12.76 -18.52
C VAL A 610 -11.31 12.28 -19.97
N PHE A 611 -11.99 11.16 -20.24
CA PHE A 611 -12.10 10.62 -21.59
C PHE A 611 -13.43 9.91 -21.87
N ILE A 612 -13.85 9.96 -23.13
CA ILE A 612 -15.09 9.36 -23.63
C ILE A 612 -14.79 8.01 -24.31
N LYS A 613 -15.63 7.01 -24.09
CA LYS A 613 -15.65 5.73 -24.81
C LYS A 613 -17.08 5.38 -25.24
N PHE A 614 -17.20 4.65 -26.33
CA PHE A 614 -18.47 4.11 -26.84
C PHE A 614 -18.63 2.60 -26.54
N GLU A 615 -17.70 2.05 -25.76
CA GLU A 615 -17.66 0.67 -25.28
C GLU A 615 -17.17 0.68 -23.82
N GLN A 616 -17.67 -0.24 -22.99
CA GLN A 616 -17.33 -0.29 -21.57
C GLN A 616 -15.93 -0.89 -21.36
N LEU A 617 -15.03 -0.14 -20.72
CA LEU A 617 -13.69 -0.62 -20.40
C LEU A 617 -13.74 -1.67 -19.27
N GLN A 618 -13.76 -2.95 -19.66
CA GLN A 618 -13.92 -4.09 -18.75
C GLN A 618 -12.82 -4.20 -17.66
N HIS A 619 -11.66 -3.58 -17.85
CA HIS A 619 -10.61 -3.52 -16.81
C HIS A 619 -10.88 -2.47 -15.73
N LEU A 620 -11.76 -1.48 -15.99
CA LEU A 620 -12.23 -0.48 -15.03
C LEU A 620 -13.57 -0.85 -14.39
N HIS A 621 -14.30 -1.80 -14.98
CA HIS A 621 -15.55 -2.33 -14.44
C HIS A 621 -15.33 -3.79 -14.04
N LEU A 622 -14.83 -3.97 -12.81
CA LEU A 622 -14.65 -5.28 -12.21
C LEU A 622 -15.98 -6.04 -12.26
N THR A 623 -15.95 -7.31 -12.67
CA THR A 623 -17.12 -8.19 -12.67
C THR A 623 -17.44 -8.61 -11.24
N MET A 624 -18.10 -7.70 -10.51
CA MET A 624 -18.53 -7.89 -9.13
C MET A 624 -19.84 -8.69 -9.05
N ASP A 625 -20.07 -9.30 -7.89
CA ASP A 625 -21.31 -10.00 -7.56
C ASP A 625 -22.45 -8.99 -7.37
N LYS A 626 -23.52 -9.13 -8.16
CA LYS A 626 -24.69 -8.22 -8.12
C LYS A 626 -25.56 -8.38 -6.87
N GLN A 627 -25.31 -9.38 -6.02
CA GLN A 627 -25.99 -9.55 -4.75
C GLN A 627 -25.28 -8.87 -3.58
N PHE A 628 -24.02 -8.44 -3.73
CA PHE A 628 -23.34 -7.79 -2.62
C PHE A 628 -23.96 -6.41 -2.35
N LYS A 629 -24.63 -6.32 -1.20
CA LYS A 629 -25.08 -5.07 -0.60
C LYS A 629 -24.31 -4.89 0.71
N MET A 630 -23.81 -3.68 0.97
CA MET A 630 -23.44 -3.32 2.33
C MET A 630 -24.70 -3.29 3.18
N GLU A 631 -24.66 -3.94 4.34
CA GLU A 631 -25.70 -3.78 5.36
C GLU A 631 -25.55 -2.38 5.97
N VAL A 632 -26.39 -1.46 5.53
CA VAL A 632 -26.61 -0.18 6.21
C VAL A 632 -27.62 -0.44 7.32
N ASN A 633 -27.22 -0.25 8.59
CA ASN A 633 -28.14 -0.27 9.72
C ASN A 633 -29.25 0.78 9.48
N PRO A 634 -30.55 0.42 9.48
CA PRO A 634 -31.63 1.40 9.28
C PRO A 634 -31.89 2.31 10.49
N ASP A 635 -31.32 1.99 11.66
CA ASP A 635 -31.83 2.44 12.96
C ASP A 635 -31.26 3.78 13.48
N GLU A 636 -30.57 4.57 12.64
CA GLU A 636 -29.91 5.84 13.04
C GLU A 636 -30.38 7.09 12.25
N ASP A 637 -31.39 6.99 11.37
CA ASP A 637 -31.83 8.09 10.47
C ASP A 637 -33.31 8.54 10.70
N GLU A 638 -33.82 8.47 11.94
CA GLU A 638 -35.10 9.09 12.37
C GLU A 638 -34.92 10.29 13.31
N SER A 639 -34.23 11.33 12.85
CA SER A 639 -34.42 12.73 13.33
C SER A 639 -33.96 13.72 12.26
N ASP A 640 -34.61 14.87 12.01
CA ASP A 640 -35.88 15.39 12.50
C ASP A 640 -36.84 15.64 11.32
N SER A 641 -38.15 15.49 11.55
CA SER A 641 -39.17 16.15 10.71
C SER A 641 -40.18 16.87 11.60
N GLU A 642 -40.20 18.21 11.51
CA GLU A 642 -41.04 19.04 12.36
C GLU A 642 -42.53 18.89 12.03
N GLN A 643 -43.31 18.27 12.92
CA GLN A 643 -44.74 18.55 13.07
C GLN A 643 -45.15 18.70 14.55
N PRO A 644 -46.17 19.54 14.85
CA PRO A 644 -46.22 20.25 16.13
C PRO A 644 -46.98 19.55 17.27
N TYR A 645 -46.42 19.67 18.49
CA TYR A 645 -47.10 19.77 19.80
C TYR A 645 -48.35 18.86 20.05
N GLY A 646 -48.13 17.63 20.53
CA GLY A 646 -49.16 16.56 20.57
C GLY A 646 -49.55 15.88 21.90
N LYS A 647 -49.02 16.29 23.07
CA LYS A 647 -49.32 15.79 24.47
C LYS A 647 -48.60 14.52 24.98
N ASN A 648 -48.17 14.64 26.24
CA ASN A 648 -47.59 13.62 27.12
C ASN A 648 -48.49 12.40 27.39
N LYS A 649 -47.84 11.25 27.70
CA LYS A 649 -48.09 10.55 28.97
C LYS A 649 -46.89 9.71 29.44
N LYS A 650 -46.55 9.82 30.73
CA LYS A 650 -45.59 8.93 31.43
C LYS A 650 -46.33 8.01 32.40
N ASN A 651 -45.84 6.77 32.49
CA ASN A 651 -45.81 5.90 33.67
C ASN A 651 -47.10 5.27 34.27
N GLN A 652 -46.83 4.18 35.00
CA GLN A 652 -47.60 3.50 36.06
C GLN A 652 -48.83 2.63 35.70
N SER A 653 -48.54 1.34 35.52
CA SER A 653 -48.96 0.23 36.40
C SER A 653 -50.24 0.31 37.27
N LYS A 654 -51.00 -0.79 37.24
CA LYS A 654 -52.02 -1.29 38.20
C LYS A 654 -53.46 -0.71 38.14
N ALA A 655 -54.34 -1.59 37.66
CA ALA A 655 -55.68 -1.92 38.18
C ALA A 655 -56.86 -0.92 38.08
N ILE A 656 -57.74 -1.21 37.12
CA ILE A 656 -59.22 -1.26 37.18
C ILE A 656 -59.93 -0.23 38.11
N LYS A 657 -60.60 0.78 37.52
CA LYS A 657 -62.09 0.91 37.56
C LYS A 657 -62.63 2.03 36.65
N GLU A 658 -63.95 2.09 36.59
CA GLU A 658 -64.81 2.73 35.57
C GLU A 658 -64.89 4.28 35.61
N LEU A 659 -65.45 4.85 34.53
CA LEU A 659 -66.39 6.01 34.45
C LEU A 659 -66.25 7.13 35.54
N THR A 660 -66.15 8.44 35.24
CA THR A 660 -66.80 9.17 34.13
C THR A 660 -66.21 10.58 33.86
N LYS A 661 -66.61 11.17 32.72
CA LYS A 661 -66.67 12.60 32.29
C LYS A 661 -66.91 13.68 33.40
N PRO A 662 -66.78 15.01 33.11
CA PRO A 662 -65.79 15.77 32.29
C PRO A 662 -65.47 17.20 32.87
N VAL A 663 -64.93 18.14 32.04
CA VAL A 663 -65.10 19.64 32.13
C VAL A 663 -64.38 20.42 33.27
N VAL A 664 -63.80 21.63 33.13
CA VAL A 664 -63.25 22.40 31.96
C VAL A 664 -62.39 23.64 32.39
N LYS A 665 -61.40 24.06 31.57
CA LYS A 665 -60.81 25.44 31.40
C LYS A 665 -59.95 26.20 32.47
N LEU A 666 -59.03 27.03 31.92
CA LEU A 666 -58.48 28.36 32.36
C LEU A 666 -57.51 28.42 33.59
N VAL A 667 -56.54 29.35 33.71
CA VAL A 667 -55.70 30.11 32.74
C VAL A 667 -54.50 30.81 33.45
N ALA A 668 -53.48 31.26 32.69
CA ALA A 668 -52.32 32.11 33.08
C ALA A 668 -51.30 31.50 34.10
N ALA A 669 -49.97 31.74 34.10
CA ALA A 669 -49.05 32.75 33.53
C ALA A 669 -48.87 34.05 34.35
N PRO A 670 -47.70 34.75 34.31
CA PRO A 670 -46.31 34.30 34.08
C PRO A 670 -45.27 34.94 35.05
N ALA A 671 -43.96 34.75 34.77
CA ALA A 671 -42.78 35.44 35.31
C ALA A 671 -42.39 35.19 36.80
N GLY A 672 -41.12 35.32 37.22
CA GLY A 672 -39.88 35.44 36.42
C GLY A 672 -38.65 35.94 37.20
N ILE A 673 -37.45 35.58 36.70
CA ILE A 673 -36.18 36.34 36.75
C ILE A 673 -35.51 36.58 38.14
N ASN A 674 -34.37 35.88 38.40
CA ASN A 674 -32.98 36.40 38.50
C ASN A 674 -32.04 35.88 39.64
N LEU A 675 -30.72 36.02 39.38
CA LEU A 675 -29.55 36.14 40.31
C LEU A 675 -29.22 34.93 41.24
N GLN A 676 -28.00 34.33 41.18
CA GLN A 676 -26.67 34.77 41.70
C GLN A 676 -26.53 34.77 43.24
N ARG A 677 -25.43 34.34 43.91
CA ARG A 677 -24.17 33.61 43.55
C ARG A 677 -23.42 33.23 44.87
N MET A 678 -22.35 32.41 44.78
CA MET A 678 -21.23 32.19 45.75
C MET A 678 -21.36 31.20 46.94
N ASP A 679 -20.53 30.15 46.87
CA ASP A 679 -19.47 29.65 47.80
C ASP A 679 -19.71 29.44 49.32
N GLY A 680 -19.19 28.33 49.91
CA GLY A 680 -19.43 28.03 51.35
C GLY A 680 -18.68 26.95 52.17
N SER A 681 -17.71 26.16 51.66
CA SER A 681 -16.70 25.37 52.44
C SER A 681 -17.06 24.13 53.35
N LYS A 682 -16.17 23.11 53.28
CA LYS A 682 -15.64 22.16 54.31
C LYS A 682 -16.52 21.52 55.42
N GLN A 683 -16.53 20.17 55.51
CA GLN A 683 -15.89 19.35 56.60
C GLN A 683 -16.02 17.79 56.41
N LYS A 684 -15.36 17.00 57.29
CA LYS A 684 -15.26 15.50 57.41
C LYS A 684 -15.39 15.12 58.92
N PRO A 685 -15.46 13.85 59.42
CA PRO A 685 -15.20 12.50 58.85
C PRO A 685 -16.45 11.55 58.94
N GLY A 686 -16.43 10.21 58.82
CA GLY A 686 -15.41 9.18 58.48
C GLY A 686 -15.14 8.12 59.58
N PHE A 687 -15.28 6.81 59.29
CA PHE A 687 -15.23 5.71 60.29
C PHE A 687 -14.76 4.34 59.71
N PHE A 688 -13.50 3.93 59.90
CA PHE A 688 -13.08 2.51 59.81
C PHE A 688 -11.81 2.22 60.63
N HIS A 689 -11.92 1.35 61.64
CA HIS A 689 -10.92 1.18 62.72
C HIS A 689 -10.75 -0.29 63.19
N ARG A 690 -11.15 -1.31 62.41
CA ARG A 690 -11.35 -2.68 62.96
C ARG A 690 -10.65 -3.88 62.29
N ILE A 691 -9.72 -3.69 61.35
CA ILE A 691 -8.96 -4.80 60.74
C ILE A 691 -7.45 -4.52 60.73
N TRP A 692 -6.80 -4.56 61.90
CA TRP A 692 -5.35 -4.35 62.03
C TRP A 692 -4.67 -5.17 63.15
N LYS A 693 -5.18 -6.37 63.51
CA LYS A 693 -4.64 -7.09 64.69
C LYS A 693 -4.77 -8.62 64.67
N ARG A 694 -4.18 -9.32 63.69
CA ARG A 694 -4.07 -10.80 63.80
C ARG A 694 -2.88 -11.55 63.16
N LEU A 695 -2.25 -11.08 62.07
CA LEU A 695 -1.36 -11.96 61.26
C LEU A 695 0.02 -11.37 60.86
N PHE A 696 0.61 -10.44 61.63
CA PHE A 696 2.03 -10.12 61.48
C PHE A 696 2.91 -10.96 62.41
N GLY A 697 3.41 -12.09 61.91
CA GLY A 697 4.65 -12.71 62.39
C GLY A 697 5.87 -11.99 61.82
N SER A 698 6.99 -11.96 62.54
CA SER A 698 8.14 -11.08 62.25
C SER A 698 9.34 -11.76 61.59
N LYS A 699 10.18 -10.94 60.93
CA LYS A 699 11.67 -10.93 60.79
C LYS A 699 12.44 -12.14 61.38
N ALA A 700 13.58 -12.63 60.85
CA ALA A 700 14.73 -11.96 60.19
C ALA A 700 15.72 -13.02 59.56
N ASP A 701 16.96 -12.79 59.06
CA ASP A 701 17.74 -11.55 58.80
C ASP A 701 18.86 -11.64 57.70
N GLN A 702 19.99 -12.34 57.95
CA GLN A 702 21.37 -12.11 57.41
C GLN A 702 21.87 -13.22 56.43
N GLN A 703 22.68 -12.90 55.40
CA GLN A 703 24.16 -13.19 55.21
C GLN A 703 24.51 -14.68 54.94
N GLN A 704 25.64 -15.12 54.33
CA GLN A 704 26.97 -14.53 54.01
C GLN A 704 27.69 -15.36 52.89
N TYR A 705 28.82 -14.88 52.32
CA TYR A 705 29.77 -15.60 51.40
C TYR A 705 29.25 -16.02 50.00
N ALA A 706 30.06 -16.29 48.95
CA ALA A 706 31.43 -15.88 48.58
C ALA A 706 31.66 -16.08 47.04
N GLN A 707 32.75 -15.52 46.50
CA GLN A 707 33.36 -15.82 45.18
C GLN A 707 34.68 -16.59 45.43
N PRO A 708 35.12 -17.54 44.57
CA PRO A 708 36.02 -17.14 43.47
C PRO A 708 36.08 -18.05 42.20
N HIS A 709 36.60 -17.44 41.11
CA HIS A 709 37.54 -17.94 40.07
C HIS A 709 37.33 -19.19 39.17
N GLU A 710 37.87 -19.03 37.95
CA GLU A 710 38.38 -19.96 36.90
C GLU A 710 37.62 -19.82 35.56
N GLN A 711 38.22 -19.46 34.40
CA GLN A 711 39.46 -19.83 33.66
C GLN A 711 39.32 -21.07 32.74
N TYR A 712 40.09 -21.06 31.62
CA TYR A 712 40.28 -22.15 30.63
C TYR A 712 39.06 -22.52 29.74
N THR A 713 39.16 -22.88 28.45
CA THR A 713 40.13 -22.55 27.35
C THR A 713 39.49 -22.85 25.97
N HIS A 714 40.05 -22.32 24.88
CA HIS A 714 39.86 -22.87 23.52
C HIS A 714 40.50 -24.27 23.39
N PRO A 715 40.06 -25.09 22.42
CA PRO A 715 41.06 -25.48 21.41
C PRO A 715 40.57 -25.65 19.96
N LEU A 716 41.52 -25.37 19.05
CA LEU A 716 41.80 -26.02 17.76
C LEU A 716 41.00 -25.68 16.48
N GLN A 717 41.72 -25.90 15.38
CA GLN A 717 41.46 -25.52 14.00
C GLN A 717 41.50 -26.77 13.11
N GLN A 718 41.04 -26.66 11.86
CA GLN A 718 41.72 -27.32 10.74
C GLN A 718 42.00 -26.30 9.62
N GLN A 719 42.97 -26.63 8.77
CA GLN A 719 43.62 -25.72 7.81
C GLN A 719 43.39 -26.19 6.37
N TYR A 720 43.52 -25.27 5.41
CA TYR A 720 44.25 -25.55 4.15
C TYR A 720 44.90 -24.25 3.63
N GLN A 721 46.02 -24.35 2.92
CA GLN A 721 46.88 -23.22 2.54
C GLN A 721 46.81 -22.86 1.03
N PRO A 722 47.05 -21.60 0.65
CA PRO A 722 47.33 -21.19 -0.74
C PRO A 722 48.84 -21.19 -1.04
N HIS A 723 49.23 -21.53 -2.27
CA HIS A 723 50.62 -21.46 -2.72
C HIS A 723 51.01 -20.05 -3.23
N ARG A 724 52.20 -19.58 -2.82
CA ARG A 724 52.93 -18.48 -3.47
C ARG A 724 53.70 -18.99 -4.70
N GLN A 725 53.99 -18.08 -5.62
CA GLN A 725 55.38 -17.81 -6.02
C GLN A 725 55.60 -16.29 -6.18
N GLN A 726 56.86 -15.86 -6.17
CA GLN A 726 57.30 -14.45 -6.16
C GLN A 726 58.51 -14.32 -7.09
N GLN A 727 58.81 -13.10 -7.58
CA GLN A 727 60.08 -12.41 -7.28
C GLN A 727 60.06 -10.95 -7.80
N GLN A 728 61.16 -10.22 -7.60
CA GLN A 728 61.21 -8.76 -7.57
C GLN A 728 62.28 -8.16 -8.51
N HIS A 729 62.12 -6.86 -8.80
CA HIS A 729 63.15 -5.84 -9.09
C HIS A 729 64.34 -6.18 -10.03
N GLN A 730 64.56 -5.30 -11.01
CA GLN A 730 65.57 -4.22 -10.86
C GLN A 730 65.36 -3.10 -11.90
N GLN A 731 66.02 -1.95 -11.69
CA GLN A 731 66.04 -0.82 -12.63
C GLN A 731 67.40 -0.74 -13.33
N GLY A 732 67.42 -0.29 -14.59
CA GLY A 732 68.65 0.03 -15.32
C GLY A 732 68.38 0.98 -16.49
N GLN A 733 69.13 2.06 -16.58
CA GLN A 733 69.09 3.00 -17.71
C GLN A 733 70.29 2.75 -18.64
N GLN A 734 70.12 2.84 -19.96
CA GLN A 734 70.79 3.85 -20.82
C GLN A 734 70.65 3.60 -22.34
N ARG A 735 70.68 4.72 -23.08
CA ARG A 735 71.10 4.91 -24.50
C ARG A 735 70.18 4.45 -25.67
N LYS A 736 69.81 5.47 -26.45
CA LYS A 736 69.48 5.55 -27.90
C LYS A 736 70.71 5.17 -28.78
N PRO A 737 70.64 5.04 -30.14
CA PRO A 737 69.71 5.73 -31.05
C PRO A 737 69.17 4.95 -32.27
N ASP A 738 68.43 5.69 -33.12
CA ASP A 738 68.06 5.49 -34.54
C ASP A 738 67.28 4.20 -34.90
N SER A 739 66.19 4.26 -35.69
CA SER A 739 66.04 4.98 -36.96
C SER A 739 64.74 5.79 -37.12
N SER A 740 64.62 6.48 -38.26
CA SER A 740 63.49 7.31 -38.69
C SER A 740 62.35 6.54 -39.36
N ASP A 741 61.12 7.03 -39.22
CA ASP A 741 60.11 7.03 -40.28
C ASP A 741 59.14 8.21 -40.11
N GLU A 742 58.53 8.68 -41.20
CA GLU A 742 57.74 9.92 -41.23
C GLU A 742 56.27 9.71 -40.81
N GLN A 743 55.74 10.57 -39.93
CA GLN A 743 54.30 10.74 -39.76
C GLN A 743 53.89 12.21 -39.70
N LYS A 744 52.78 12.53 -40.38
CA LYS A 744 52.15 13.86 -40.40
C LYS A 744 51.50 14.17 -39.04
N PRO A 745 51.32 15.45 -38.68
CA PRO A 745 50.57 15.81 -37.48
C PRO A 745 49.08 15.48 -37.66
N GLU A 746 48.61 14.43 -36.99
CA GLU A 746 47.18 14.24 -36.76
C GLU A 746 46.67 15.34 -35.82
N GLN A 747 45.59 16.01 -36.24
CA GLN A 747 44.86 16.91 -35.36
C GLN A 747 44.04 16.08 -34.38
N GLU A 748 44.37 16.13 -33.08
CA GLU A 748 43.51 15.59 -32.03
C GLU A 748 42.13 16.26 -32.09
N LYS A 749 41.16 15.58 -32.72
CA LYS A 749 39.75 15.93 -32.59
C LYS A 749 39.27 15.59 -31.18
N GLN A 750 39.52 16.50 -30.24
CA GLN A 750 38.92 16.46 -28.92
C GLN A 750 37.40 16.35 -29.07
N SER A 751 36.83 15.25 -28.57
CA SER A 751 35.39 15.00 -28.65
C SER A 751 34.65 15.94 -27.72
N GLN A 752 34.21 17.09 -28.24
CA GLN A 752 33.32 17.99 -27.52
C GLN A 752 32.01 17.28 -27.21
N ASN A 753 31.49 17.53 -26.00
CA ASN A 753 30.17 17.04 -25.59
C ASN A 753 29.08 17.59 -26.52
N PRO A 754 27.98 16.84 -26.77
CA PRO A 754 26.83 17.37 -27.50
C PRO A 754 26.24 18.60 -26.79
N VAL A 755 25.74 19.56 -27.56
CA VAL A 755 25.08 20.76 -27.00
C VAL A 755 23.80 20.34 -26.27
N CYS A 756 23.57 20.87 -25.07
CA CYS A 756 22.35 20.59 -24.32
C CYS A 756 21.13 21.10 -25.09
N ARG A 757 20.12 20.24 -25.31
CA ARG A 757 18.87 20.60 -26.00
C ARG A 757 18.10 21.78 -25.39
N HIS A 758 18.33 22.08 -24.11
CA HIS A 758 17.73 23.21 -23.40
C HIS A 758 18.60 24.48 -23.46
N SER A 759 19.89 24.36 -23.82
CA SER A 759 20.84 25.48 -23.93
C SER A 759 20.79 26.41 -22.70
N ILE A 760 20.69 27.73 -22.88
CA ILE A 760 20.56 28.74 -21.81
C ILE A 760 19.36 28.53 -20.87
N HIS A 761 18.34 27.77 -21.27
CA HIS A 761 17.17 27.42 -20.44
C HIS A 761 17.42 26.21 -19.53
N CYS A 762 18.62 25.63 -19.53
CA CYS A 762 18.92 24.44 -18.74
C CYS A 762 19.03 24.72 -17.24
N LEU A 763 18.00 24.36 -16.48
CA LEU A 763 18.02 24.37 -15.01
C LEU A 763 19.05 23.39 -14.41
N VAL A 764 19.25 22.23 -15.06
CA VAL A 764 20.12 21.14 -14.58
C VAL A 764 21.59 21.59 -14.53
N GLN A 765 22.02 22.45 -15.47
CA GLN A 765 23.36 23.04 -15.53
C GLN A 765 23.81 23.71 -14.22
N TYR A 766 22.85 24.20 -13.42
CA TYR A 766 23.07 24.91 -12.15
C TYR A 766 22.43 24.19 -10.94
N SER A 767 22.00 22.93 -11.11
CA SER A 767 21.53 22.07 -10.02
C SER A 767 22.67 21.75 -9.05
N ARG A 768 22.39 21.73 -7.74
CA ARG A 768 23.41 21.37 -6.73
C ARG A 768 23.85 19.90 -6.82
N ASN A 769 22.99 19.04 -7.35
CA ASN A 769 23.17 17.59 -7.32
C ASN A 769 23.51 17.03 -8.70
N GLU A 770 22.95 17.61 -9.77
CA GLU A 770 22.99 17.03 -11.12
C GLU A 770 23.98 17.74 -12.06
N ALA A 771 24.42 18.96 -11.72
CA ALA A 771 25.19 19.80 -12.65
C ALA A 771 26.53 19.17 -13.08
N GLU A 772 27.21 18.43 -12.20
CA GLU A 772 28.49 17.81 -12.59
C GLU A 772 28.28 16.68 -13.60
N GLU A 773 27.34 15.76 -13.37
CA GLU A 773 27.03 14.71 -14.35
C GLU A 773 26.48 15.28 -15.66
N HIS A 774 25.57 16.24 -15.57
CA HIS A 774 24.94 16.87 -16.73
C HIS A 774 25.95 17.67 -17.57
N ASN A 775 26.81 18.48 -16.97
CA ASN A 775 27.82 19.25 -17.71
C ASN A 775 28.96 18.35 -18.22
N ASN A 776 29.25 17.23 -17.56
CA ASN A 776 30.17 16.21 -18.08
C ASN A 776 29.59 15.42 -19.27
N LYS A 777 28.27 15.48 -19.52
CA LYS A 777 27.58 14.87 -20.67
C LYS A 777 27.19 15.88 -21.77
N TYR A 778 26.96 17.15 -21.43
CA TYR A 778 26.46 18.16 -22.35
C TYR A 778 27.19 19.51 -22.20
N THR A 779 27.50 20.13 -23.34
CA THR A 779 28.03 21.50 -23.37
C THR A 779 26.91 22.55 -23.49
N HIS A 780 27.17 23.78 -23.04
CA HIS A 780 26.20 24.88 -22.97
C HIS A 780 26.85 26.20 -23.39
N PRO A 781 26.12 27.21 -23.88
CA PRO A 781 26.70 28.52 -24.14
C PRO A 781 27.39 29.11 -22.89
N CYS A 782 28.65 29.51 -23.01
CA CYS A 782 29.34 30.24 -21.96
C CYS A 782 28.67 31.59 -21.74
N ARG A 783 28.34 31.95 -20.50
CA ARG A 783 27.67 33.23 -20.19
C ARG A 783 28.50 34.49 -20.48
N PHE A 784 29.76 34.30 -20.87
CA PHE A 784 30.72 35.32 -21.23
C PHE A 784 31.19 35.19 -22.70
N SER A 785 30.62 34.27 -23.49
CA SER A 785 30.91 34.08 -24.92
C SER A 785 32.41 34.22 -25.27
N GLU A 786 32.80 35.07 -26.22
CA GLU A 786 34.21 35.28 -26.56
C GLU A 786 35.04 36.06 -25.53
N ILE A 787 34.41 36.75 -24.56
CA ILE A 787 35.11 37.46 -23.46
C ILE A 787 35.40 36.56 -22.24
N CYS A 788 35.11 35.27 -22.31
CA CYS A 788 35.42 34.32 -21.24
C CYS A 788 36.94 34.12 -21.07
N ARG A 789 37.46 34.40 -19.87
CA ARG A 789 38.87 34.18 -19.51
C ARG A 789 39.22 32.70 -19.26
N GLU A 790 38.21 31.86 -18.98
CA GLU A 790 38.37 30.43 -18.74
C GLU A 790 38.33 29.59 -20.03
N ARG A 791 38.24 30.21 -21.21
CA ARG A 791 38.18 29.52 -22.52
C ARG A 791 39.34 28.54 -22.77
N ALA A 792 40.49 28.74 -22.12
CA ALA A 792 41.66 27.87 -22.21
C ALA A 792 41.73 26.77 -21.12
N ASP A 793 40.84 26.78 -20.12
CA ASP A 793 40.76 25.69 -19.15
C ASP A 793 40.11 24.44 -19.78
N ARG A 794 40.63 23.26 -19.45
CA ARG A 794 40.20 21.99 -20.04
C ARG A 794 38.86 21.51 -19.50
N LYS A 795 38.49 21.80 -18.24
CA LYS A 795 37.16 21.44 -17.72
C LYS A 795 36.11 22.41 -18.27
N HIS A 796 36.42 23.70 -18.27
CA HIS A 796 35.55 24.75 -18.80
C HIS A 796 35.27 24.56 -20.30
N SER A 797 36.27 24.29 -21.14
CA SER A 797 36.09 24.12 -22.59
C SER A 797 35.34 22.82 -23.00
N LEU A 798 35.25 21.82 -22.12
CA LEU A 798 34.38 20.64 -22.31
C LEU A 798 32.93 20.90 -21.90
N GLN A 799 32.71 21.78 -20.91
CA GLN A 799 31.39 22.07 -20.34
C GLN A 799 30.69 23.28 -20.99
N PHE A 800 31.43 24.14 -21.69
CA PHE A 800 30.89 25.38 -22.28
C PHE A 800 31.37 25.67 -23.73
N THR A 801 30.44 26.01 -24.62
CA THR A 801 30.74 26.56 -25.95
C THR A 801 31.06 28.06 -25.88
N HIS A 802 31.88 28.52 -26.80
CA HIS A 802 32.42 29.89 -26.84
C HIS A 802 32.12 30.54 -28.19
N ASP A 803 30.87 30.40 -28.61
CA ASP A 803 30.34 30.94 -29.85
C ASP A 803 30.26 32.47 -29.78
N GLU A 804 30.63 33.15 -30.86
CA GLU A 804 30.65 34.61 -30.93
C GLU A 804 29.21 35.15 -30.86
N HIS A 805 28.85 35.78 -29.73
CA HIS A 805 27.51 36.31 -29.52
C HIS A 805 27.39 37.71 -30.13
N LYS A 806 27.22 37.74 -31.46
CA LYS A 806 27.35 38.94 -32.33
C LYS A 806 26.22 39.96 -32.17
N VAL A 807 26.17 40.58 -31.00
CA VAL A 807 25.19 41.61 -30.63
C VAL A 807 25.91 42.91 -30.24
N PRO A 808 25.34 44.09 -30.55
CA PRO A 808 26.00 45.37 -30.32
C PRO A 808 26.07 45.72 -28.82
N THR A 809 27.05 46.55 -28.43
CA THR A 809 27.06 47.18 -27.11
C THR A 809 25.86 48.13 -26.98
N CYS A 810 25.19 48.11 -25.84
CA CYS A 810 24.07 49.01 -25.55
C CYS A 810 24.54 50.47 -25.58
N ARG A 811 23.78 51.36 -26.25
CA ARG A 811 24.09 52.80 -26.34
C ARG A 811 24.15 53.51 -24.98
N HIS A 812 23.54 52.94 -23.94
CA HIS A 812 23.52 53.47 -22.58
C HIS A 812 24.48 52.71 -21.64
N ASP A 813 25.03 51.57 -22.09
CA ASP A 813 26.00 50.73 -21.39
C ASP A 813 25.76 50.61 -19.87
N GLN A 814 26.67 51.11 -19.02
CA GLN A 814 26.55 51.06 -17.56
C GLN A 814 25.32 51.81 -16.99
N GLN A 815 24.80 52.79 -17.73
CA GLN A 815 23.61 53.59 -17.39
C GLN A 815 22.31 53.00 -17.96
N CYS A 816 22.37 51.83 -18.63
CA CYS A 816 21.20 51.19 -19.19
C CYS A 816 20.18 50.77 -18.11
N THR A 817 18.95 51.26 -18.22
CA THR A 817 17.81 50.85 -17.36
C THR A 817 17.29 49.45 -17.69
N GLN A 818 17.46 48.99 -18.93
CA GLN A 818 17.03 47.67 -19.41
C GLN A 818 18.05 46.55 -19.13
N LYS A 819 19.12 46.80 -18.38
CA LYS A 819 20.12 45.78 -17.99
C LYS A 819 19.56 44.59 -17.17
N HIS A 820 18.30 44.70 -16.72
CA HIS A 820 17.53 43.70 -15.97
C HIS A 820 16.56 42.90 -16.85
N ASP A 821 16.32 43.31 -18.10
CA ASP A 821 15.43 42.63 -19.05
C ASP A 821 16.20 41.50 -19.76
N PRO A 822 15.75 40.23 -19.65
CA PRO A 822 16.42 39.09 -20.28
C PRO A 822 16.50 39.14 -21.81
N LEU A 823 15.53 39.78 -22.48
CA LEU A 823 15.54 39.93 -23.94
C LEU A 823 16.51 41.03 -24.35
N HIS A 824 16.47 42.19 -23.69
CA HIS A 824 17.45 43.27 -23.92
C HIS A 824 18.89 42.81 -23.63
N ARG A 825 19.09 41.95 -22.62
CA ARG A 825 20.41 41.38 -22.30
C ARG A 825 20.88 40.33 -23.31
N TYR A 826 19.97 39.70 -24.04
CA TYR A 826 20.30 38.86 -25.20
C TYR A 826 20.62 39.72 -26.43
N GLU A 827 19.88 40.82 -26.67
CA GLU A 827 20.07 41.69 -27.83
C GLU A 827 21.21 42.73 -27.69
N PHE A 828 21.70 43.01 -26.47
CA PHE A 828 22.71 44.04 -26.23
C PHE A 828 23.75 43.70 -25.15
N ARG A 829 25.03 43.93 -25.48
CA ARG A 829 26.17 43.83 -24.56
C ARG A 829 26.28 45.02 -23.60
N HIS A 830 26.80 44.76 -22.41
CA HIS A 830 26.97 45.76 -21.35
C HIS A 830 28.32 45.53 -20.63
N THR A 831 29.16 46.57 -20.53
CA THR A 831 30.52 46.50 -19.98
C THR A 831 30.53 45.97 -18.55
N GLY A 832 31.25 44.86 -18.33
CA GLY A 832 31.40 44.25 -17.00
C GLY A 832 30.25 43.32 -16.59
N LEU A 833 29.21 43.16 -17.41
CA LEU A 833 28.14 42.19 -17.19
C LEU A 833 28.33 40.94 -18.08
N PRO A 834 27.72 39.79 -17.72
CA PRO A 834 27.62 38.63 -18.60
C PRO A 834 26.74 38.90 -19.82
N ASP A 835 27.10 38.30 -20.94
CA ASP A 835 26.33 38.28 -22.20
C ASP A 835 25.02 37.50 -22.07
N LEU A 836 24.98 36.46 -21.23
CA LEU A 836 23.81 35.60 -21.04
C LEU A 836 23.43 35.49 -19.56
N LEU A 837 22.12 35.48 -19.29
CA LEU A 837 21.56 35.26 -17.95
C LEU A 837 21.44 33.77 -17.62
N ARG A 838 21.37 33.43 -16.33
CA ARG A 838 21.11 32.05 -15.87
C ARG A 838 19.62 31.81 -15.65
N PRO A 839 19.09 30.61 -15.92
CA PRO A 839 17.70 30.29 -15.60
C PRO A 839 17.55 30.17 -14.08
N CYS A 840 16.61 30.92 -13.50
CA CYS A 840 16.36 30.90 -12.06
C CYS A 840 15.68 29.59 -11.66
N LYS A 841 16.23 28.88 -10.66
CA LYS A 841 15.65 27.60 -10.17
C LYS A 841 14.20 27.67 -9.68
N TYR A 842 13.68 28.86 -9.38
CA TYR A 842 12.28 29.06 -9.00
C TYR A 842 11.39 29.54 -10.17
N GLN A 843 12.00 29.83 -11.33
CA GLN A 843 11.35 30.32 -12.55
C GLN A 843 10.25 31.36 -12.25
N THR A 844 9.04 31.15 -12.77
CA THR A 844 7.91 32.06 -12.62
C THR A 844 7.51 32.33 -11.17
N LYS A 845 7.81 31.39 -10.25
CA LYS A 845 7.50 31.43 -8.80
C LYS A 845 8.59 32.14 -7.97
N CYS A 846 9.63 32.71 -8.58
CA CYS A 846 10.71 33.38 -7.83
C CYS A 846 10.23 34.65 -7.10
N ARG A 847 10.45 34.70 -5.78
CA ARG A 847 10.12 35.88 -4.94
C ARG A 847 11.09 37.05 -5.10
N GLN A 848 12.24 36.86 -5.76
CA GLN A 848 13.28 37.89 -5.96
C GLN A 848 13.20 38.56 -7.35
N LYS A 849 12.09 38.42 -8.08
CA LYS A 849 11.85 39.07 -9.38
C LYS A 849 12.00 40.59 -9.37
N SER A 850 11.73 41.24 -8.24
CA SER A 850 11.90 42.69 -8.03
C SER A 850 13.28 43.11 -7.53
N SER A 851 14.24 42.18 -7.36
CA SER A 851 15.61 42.50 -6.95
C SER A 851 16.47 42.81 -8.17
N GLU A 852 17.04 44.01 -8.19
CA GLU A 852 18.02 44.44 -9.22
C GLU A 852 19.23 43.51 -9.28
N GLU A 853 19.79 43.15 -8.13
CA GLU A 853 20.95 42.25 -8.01
C GLU A 853 20.66 40.85 -8.58
N HIS A 854 19.46 40.32 -8.31
CA HIS A 854 19.03 39.03 -8.83
C HIS A 854 18.82 39.05 -10.35
N THR A 855 18.09 40.05 -10.85
CA THR A 855 17.73 40.18 -12.28
C THR A 855 18.93 40.50 -13.19
N ILE A 856 20.01 41.11 -12.66
CA ILE A 856 21.28 41.27 -13.40
C ILE A 856 21.92 39.91 -13.76
N SER A 857 21.64 38.84 -13.00
CA SER A 857 22.24 37.52 -13.15
C SER A 857 21.28 36.40 -13.58
N PHE A 858 19.97 36.56 -13.38
CA PHE A 858 18.98 35.50 -13.56
C PHE A 858 17.73 35.95 -14.32
N PHE A 859 17.17 35.04 -15.13
CA PHE A 859 15.87 35.15 -15.78
C PHE A 859 14.90 34.08 -15.24
N HIS A 860 13.59 34.22 -15.47
CA HIS A 860 12.50 33.52 -14.76
C HIS A 860 11.53 32.75 -15.67
N GLY A 861 11.95 32.42 -16.89
CA GLY A 861 11.20 31.66 -17.88
C GLY A 861 10.71 32.48 -19.07
N GLU A 862 11.26 33.68 -19.26
CA GLU A 862 11.09 34.48 -20.47
C GLU A 862 11.64 33.73 -21.69
N ASN A 863 10.96 33.85 -22.84
CA ASN A 863 11.28 33.09 -24.04
C ASN A 863 12.46 33.71 -24.81
N ILE A 864 13.65 33.67 -24.21
CA ILE A 864 14.91 34.12 -24.84
C ILE A 864 15.20 33.21 -26.06
N PRO A 865 15.46 33.77 -27.26
CA PRO A 865 15.78 32.99 -28.44
C PRO A 865 16.98 32.06 -28.24
N LEU A 866 16.96 30.90 -28.90
CA LEU A 866 18.11 30.00 -28.96
C LEU A 866 19.04 30.42 -30.10
N THR A 867 20.33 30.56 -29.80
CA THR A 867 21.40 30.80 -30.78
C THR A 867 21.52 29.61 -31.75
N THR A 868 20.96 29.74 -32.95
CA THR A 868 20.92 28.69 -33.99
C THR A 868 22.26 28.59 -34.75
N GLY A 869 23.30 28.12 -34.05
CA GLY A 869 24.61 27.84 -34.61
C GLY A 869 24.60 26.66 -35.59
N HIS A 870 24.63 26.96 -36.89
CA HIS A 870 24.98 26.10 -38.02
C HIS A 870 24.74 24.58 -37.89
N THR A 871 23.57 24.12 -38.32
CA THR A 871 23.47 22.77 -38.90
C THR A 871 24.23 22.74 -40.23
N SER A 872 25.21 21.84 -40.37
CA SER A 872 25.83 21.56 -41.67
C SER A 872 24.80 20.93 -42.61
N GLY A 873 24.66 21.51 -43.80
CA GLY A 873 23.49 21.28 -44.62
C GLY A 873 23.45 19.90 -45.30
N SER A 874 22.28 19.27 -45.26
CA SER A 874 21.81 18.38 -46.32
C SER A 874 20.53 18.97 -46.90
N ARG A 875 20.59 19.40 -48.17
CA ARG A 875 19.39 19.71 -48.96
C ARG A 875 18.94 18.43 -49.65
N ASN A 876 17.67 18.09 -49.50
CA ASN A 876 16.91 17.44 -50.57
C ASN A 876 15.63 18.25 -50.76
N ASN A 877 15.23 18.43 -52.01
CA ASN A 877 13.93 18.99 -52.36
C ASN A 877 12.92 17.84 -52.38
N ASP A 878 11.74 18.04 -51.79
CA ASP A 878 10.46 18.20 -52.52
C ASP A 878 9.30 18.38 -51.52
#